data_AF-A0AAW0L1P1-F1
#
_entry.id   AF-A0AAW0L1P1-F1
#
_cell.length_a   1.000
_cell.length_b   1.000
_cell.length_c   1.000
_cell.angle_alpha   90.00
_cell.angle_beta   90.00
_cell.angle_gamma   90.00
#
_symmetry.space_group_name_H-M   'P 1'
#
loop_
_entity.id
_entity.type
_entity.pdbx_description
1 polymer ?
#
loop_
_entity_poly.entity_id
_entity_poly.type
_entity_poly.pdbx_seq_one_letter_code
_entity_poly.pdbx_strand_id
1 'polypeptide(L)'
;MKWKKDSYYDSIEHIHRSEQLKAIISLKNCIAQDPNGCIPISQVSKRGLELGLPVKAAQFLRQYPTIFGEFIGPQYNLPWYRLTQEAVEIDREEKRLFEDCRDDLKNRMKRFILMSKRKALPLKIIQGMQWYLGLPEDFLRCLEVNLDSSFRLVEIDDGLTGLAVESEKKIFSMVQRNSKKRGFEDWLREFQKLPYVSPYEDFSHLAPDGDMGEKRVVGFLHELLSLFVEHSAERKQLLCLKKHFGLPQNVHKAFERHPHMFYLSLRNKTCTVILKEAYSDKTAIERHPLLRVRKKYIKLMKESKLILKNRSLSNQFVDCGKTNSSQKPIFPFIFQPQKDQNPPYTYTQISHYVDVYMKWKKDSYYDSIEHIHRSEQLKAIISLKNCIAQDPNGCIPISQVSKRGLELGLPVKAAQFLRQYPTIFGEFIGPQYNLPWYRLTQEAVEIDREEKRLFEDCRDDLKNRMKRFILMSKRKALPLKIIQGMQWYLGLPEDFLRCLEVNLDSSFRLVEIDDGLTGLAVESEKKIFSMVQRNSKKRGFEDWLREFQKLPYVSPYEDFSHLAPDGDMGEKRVVGFLHELLSLFVEHSAERKQLLCLKKHFGLPQNVHKAFERHPHMFYLSLRNKTCTVILKEAYSDKTAIERHPLLRVRKKYIKLMKESKLILKNRSLSNQFVDCGKTKLDLDGFCRIGDKRDGSCSL
;
A
#
# COMPACT_ATOMS: atom_id res chain seq x y z
N MET A 1 -6.36 -16.15 -23.27
CA MET A 1 -6.15 -15.68 -21.88
C MET A 1 -7.45 -15.11 -21.33
N LYS A 2 -7.91 -15.53 -20.16
CA LYS A 2 -9.08 -14.91 -19.50
C LYS A 2 -8.64 -13.57 -18.89
N TRP A 3 -9.31 -12.48 -19.25
CA TRP A 3 -9.08 -11.15 -18.68
C TRP A 3 -9.27 -11.20 -17.16
N LYS A 4 -8.23 -10.81 -16.41
CA LYS A 4 -8.22 -10.82 -14.94
C LYS A 4 -8.38 -9.39 -14.45
N LYS A 5 -9.47 -9.13 -13.73
CA LYS A 5 -9.70 -7.84 -13.06
C LYS A 5 -8.58 -7.55 -12.07
N ASP A 6 -8.12 -6.31 -12.07
CA ASP A 6 -7.14 -5.81 -11.12
C ASP A 6 -7.78 -4.66 -10.31
N SER A 7 -7.96 -4.90 -9.01
CA SER A 7 -8.64 -3.96 -8.11
C SER A 7 -7.90 -2.63 -7.99
N TYR A 8 -6.58 -2.60 -8.22
CA TYR A 8 -5.81 -1.36 -8.14
C TYR A 8 -6.16 -0.41 -9.29
N TYR A 9 -6.01 -0.85 -10.54
CA TYR A 9 -6.29 -0.01 -11.72
C TYR A 9 -7.77 0.37 -11.82
N ASP A 10 -8.67 -0.52 -11.40
CA ASP A 10 -10.10 -0.27 -11.32
C ASP A 10 -10.46 0.76 -10.23
N SER A 11 -9.59 0.99 -9.24
CA SER A 11 -9.82 1.97 -8.16
C SER A 11 -9.33 3.40 -8.48
N ILE A 12 -8.66 3.61 -9.62
CA ILE A 12 -8.05 4.91 -9.96
C ILE A 12 -9.13 5.93 -10.35
N GLU A 13 -9.52 6.76 -9.38
CA GLU A 13 -10.69 7.63 -9.50
C GLU A 13 -10.59 8.70 -10.58
N HIS A 14 -9.42 9.30 -10.81
CA HIS A 14 -9.28 10.36 -11.80
C HIS A 14 -9.46 9.85 -13.23
N ILE A 15 -9.17 8.58 -13.49
CA ILE A 15 -9.45 7.92 -14.77
C ILE A 15 -10.96 7.67 -14.92
N HIS A 16 -11.60 7.10 -13.89
CA HIS A 16 -12.99 6.64 -13.97
C HIS A 16 -14.03 7.73 -13.72
N ARG A 17 -13.62 8.93 -13.29
CA ARG A 17 -14.47 10.13 -13.17
C ARG A 17 -14.21 11.16 -14.28
N SER A 18 -13.40 10.82 -15.28
CA SER A 18 -12.96 11.73 -16.33
C SER A 18 -14.15 12.30 -17.14
N GLU A 19 -15.20 11.52 -17.42
CA GLU A 19 -16.38 12.03 -18.13
C GLU A 19 -17.12 13.13 -17.35
N GLN A 20 -17.40 12.91 -16.06
CA GLN A 20 -18.04 13.96 -15.24
C GLN A 20 -17.11 15.15 -15.03
N LEU A 21 -15.82 14.90 -14.89
CA LEU A 21 -14.83 15.96 -14.70
C LEU A 21 -14.66 16.84 -15.96
N LYS A 22 -14.68 16.25 -17.16
CA LYS A 22 -14.69 16.98 -18.45
C LYS A 22 -15.88 17.96 -18.49
N ALA A 23 -17.09 17.47 -18.20
CA ALA A 23 -18.29 18.30 -18.16
C ALA A 23 -18.21 19.44 -17.12
N ILE A 24 -17.66 19.17 -15.92
CA ILE A 24 -17.43 20.18 -14.89
C ILE A 24 -16.45 21.25 -15.37
N ILE A 25 -15.34 20.85 -15.99
CA ILE A 25 -14.31 21.79 -16.46
C ILE A 25 -14.84 22.64 -17.60
N SER A 26 -15.57 22.08 -18.57
CA SER A 26 -16.19 22.86 -19.66
C SER A 26 -17.21 23.86 -19.12
N LEU A 27 -18.06 23.46 -18.16
CA LEU A 27 -18.99 24.40 -17.49
C LEU A 27 -18.25 25.49 -16.71
N LYS A 28 -17.20 25.12 -15.99
CA LYS A 28 -16.33 26.05 -15.26
C LYS A 28 -15.72 27.07 -16.21
N ASN A 29 -15.20 26.64 -17.36
CA ASN A 29 -14.63 27.52 -18.38
C ASN A 29 -15.69 28.47 -18.95
N CYS A 30 -16.92 27.99 -19.17
CA CYS A 30 -18.02 28.85 -19.62
C CYS A 30 -18.34 29.96 -18.61
N ILE A 31 -18.37 29.63 -17.31
CA ILE A 31 -18.61 30.63 -16.25
C ILE A 31 -17.43 31.60 -16.14
N ALA A 32 -16.20 31.09 -16.22
CA ALA A 32 -14.99 31.89 -16.08
C ALA A 32 -14.72 32.82 -17.28
N GLN A 33 -15.29 32.53 -18.44
CA GLN A 33 -15.23 33.38 -19.64
C GLN A 33 -16.30 34.47 -19.64
N ASP A 34 -17.35 34.35 -18.81
CA ASP A 34 -18.36 35.41 -18.70
C ASP A 34 -17.77 36.62 -17.95
N PRO A 35 -17.94 37.86 -18.46
CA PRO A 35 -17.39 39.07 -17.84
C PRO A 35 -17.83 39.28 -16.39
N ASN A 36 -19.03 38.80 -16.03
CA ASN A 36 -19.59 38.93 -14.69
C ASN A 36 -19.27 37.72 -13.80
N GLY A 37 -18.54 36.72 -14.31
CA GLY A 37 -18.20 35.49 -13.59
C GLY A 37 -19.42 34.65 -13.18
N CYS A 38 -20.57 34.87 -13.83
CA CYS A 38 -21.81 34.17 -13.55
C CYS A 38 -22.68 34.06 -14.81
N ILE A 39 -23.43 32.98 -14.94
CA ILE A 39 -24.26 32.73 -16.12
C ILE A 39 -25.68 32.26 -15.73
N PRO A 40 -26.73 32.73 -16.43
CA PRO A 40 -28.09 32.23 -16.26
C PRO A 40 -28.23 30.80 -16.79
N ILE A 41 -29.12 30.02 -16.17
CA ILE A 41 -29.38 28.63 -16.60
C ILE A 41 -29.83 28.52 -18.06
N SER A 42 -30.48 29.54 -18.60
CA SER A 42 -30.94 29.61 -19.98
C SER A 42 -29.78 29.58 -20.98
N GLN A 43 -28.65 30.22 -20.67
CA GLN A 43 -27.45 30.20 -21.51
C GLN A 43 -26.74 28.83 -21.47
N VAL A 44 -26.65 28.23 -20.28
CA VAL A 44 -26.04 26.90 -20.12
C VAL A 44 -26.87 25.82 -20.83
N SER A 45 -28.20 25.90 -20.71
CA SER A 45 -29.10 24.90 -21.27
C SER A 45 -29.09 24.89 -22.80
N LYS A 46 -28.90 26.04 -23.45
CA LYS A 46 -28.73 26.15 -24.92
C LYS A 46 -27.47 25.42 -25.42
N ARG A 47 -26.42 25.35 -24.59
CA ARG A 47 -25.12 24.75 -24.93
C ARG A 47 -24.95 23.33 -24.37
N GLY A 48 -25.99 22.73 -23.80
CA GLY A 48 -25.88 21.46 -23.05
C GLY A 48 -25.33 20.26 -23.85
N LEU A 49 -25.65 20.20 -25.16
CA LEU A 49 -25.14 19.15 -26.06
C LEU A 49 -23.65 19.35 -26.40
N GLU A 50 -23.21 20.59 -26.59
CA GLU A 50 -21.81 20.94 -26.84
C GLU A 50 -20.92 20.64 -25.63
N LEU A 51 -21.47 20.84 -24.42
CA LEU A 51 -20.78 20.65 -23.15
C LEU A 51 -20.75 19.18 -22.67
N GLY A 52 -21.35 18.26 -23.43
CA GLY A 52 -21.34 16.83 -23.14
C GLY A 52 -22.02 16.46 -21.82
N LEU A 53 -23.08 17.19 -21.43
CA LEU A 53 -23.74 16.96 -20.14
C LEU A 53 -24.57 15.66 -20.15
N PRO A 54 -24.40 14.77 -19.15
CA PRO A 54 -25.13 13.50 -19.10
C PRO A 54 -26.60 13.65 -18.68
N VAL A 55 -26.97 14.81 -18.13
CA VAL A 55 -28.33 15.15 -17.66
C VAL A 55 -28.61 16.63 -17.96
N LYS A 56 -29.85 17.08 -17.72
CA LYS A 56 -30.23 18.51 -17.87
C LYS A 56 -29.27 19.42 -17.09
N ALA A 57 -28.89 20.56 -17.68
CA ALA A 57 -27.87 21.46 -17.13
C ALA A 57 -28.12 21.85 -15.66
N ALA A 58 -29.35 22.23 -15.31
CA ALA A 58 -29.69 22.61 -13.94
C ALA A 58 -29.52 21.45 -12.95
N GLN A 59 -29.94 20.25 -13.38
CA GLN A 59 -29.79 19.04 -12.58
C GLN A 59 -28.30 18.69 -12.40
N PHE A 60 -27.47 18.87 -13.43
CA PHE A 60 -26.04 18.61 -13.35
C PHE A 60 -25.34 19.60 -12.41
N LEU A 61 -25.59 20.90 -12.55
CA LEU A 61 -24.96 21.93 -11.71
C LEU A 61 -25.30 21.74 -10.22
N ARG A 62 -26.56 21.40 -9.91
CA ARG A 62 -27.02 21.11 -8.53
C ARG A 62 -26.42 19.85 -7.91
N GLN A 63 -25.83 18.95 -8.70
CA GLN A 63 -25.08 17.80 -8.16
C GLN A 63 -23.73 18.21 -7.57
N TYR A 64 -23.23 19.41 -7.89
CA TYR A 64 -21.90 19.88 -7.49
C TYR A 64 -21.91 21.26 -6.80
N PRO A 65 -22.65 21.44 -5.69
CA PRO A 65 -22.78 22.73 -5.00
C PRO A 65 -21.46 23.29 -4.43
N THR A 66 -20.43 22.47 -4.22
CA THR A 66 -19.10 22.95 -3.80
C THR A 66 -18.29 23.54 -4.95
N ILE A 67 -18.74 23.36 -6.19
CA ILE A 67 -18.09 23.90 -7.40
C ILE A 67 -18.94 25.04 -7.97
N PHE A 68 -20.25 24.83 -8.08
CA PHE A 68 -21.19 25.78 -8.65
C PHE A 68 -22.15 26.31 -7.59
N GLY A 69 -22.07 27.61 -7.31
CA GLY A 69 -23.01 28.31 -6.44
C GLY A 69 -24.23 28.78 -7.22
N GLU A 70 -25.42 28.31 -6.83
CA GLU A 70 -26.71 28.77 -7.36
C GLU A 70 -27.19 30.01 -6.60
N PHE A 71 -27.67 31.02 -7.32
CA PHE A 71 -28.31 32.21 -6.76
C PHE A 71 -29.45 32.69 -7.68
N ILE A 72 -30.36 33.51 -7.17
CA ILE A 72 -31.43 34.11 -7.96
C ILE A 72 -30.85 35.32 -8.68
N GLY A 73 -30.87 35.30 -10.01
CA GLY A 73 -30.33 36.40 -10.79
C GLY A 73 -31.25 37.62 -10.83
N PRO A 74 -30.72 38.77 -11.24
CA PRO A 74 -31.45 40.04 -11.28
C PRO A 74 -32.52 40.07 -12.38
N GLN A 75 -32.46 39.16 -13.36
CA GLN A 75 -33.37 39.10 -14.50
C GLN A 75 -34.24 37.83 -14.44
N TYR A 76 -35.55 38.03 -14.56
CA TYR A 76 -36.58 36.99 -14.73
C TYR A 76 -36.71 35.95 -13.60
N ASN A 77 -36.16 36.19 -12.41
CA ASN A 77 -36.15 35.24 -11.27
C ASN A 77 -35.63 33.84 -11.63
N LEU A 78 -34.77 33.73 -12.66
CA LEU A 78 -34.19 32.47 -13.08
C LEU A 78 -32.95 32.13 -12.23
N PRO A 79 -32.60 30.84 -12.08
CA PRO A 79 -31.36 30.43 -11.45
C PRO A 79 -30.13 30.87 -12.25
N TRP A 80 -29.20 31.52 -11.56
CA TRP A 80 -27.87 31.86 -12.05
C TRP A 80 -26.82 31.06 -11.30
N TYR A 81 -25.71 30.80 -11.98
CA TYR A 81 -24.62 29.99 -11.45
C TYR A 81 -23.31 30.74 -11.55
N ARG A 82 -22.54 30.70 -10.46
CA ARG A 82 -21.16 31.19 -10.39
C ARG A 82 -20.25 30.12 -9.81
N LEU A 83 -18.94 30.28 -9.95
CA LEU A 83 -17.99 29.42 -9.26
C LEU A 83 -17.96 29.76 -7.76
N THR A 84 -17.82 28.73 -6.92
CA THR A 84 -17.51 28.92 -5.50
C THR A 84 -16.09 29.47 -5.33
N GLN A 85 -15.79 30.11 -4.20
CA GLN A 85 -14.45 30.65 -3.95
C GLN A 85 -13.36 29.57 -4.11
N GLU A 86 -13.61 28.37 -3.57
CA GLU A 86 -12.69 27.24 -3.68
C GLU A 86 -12.46 26.84 -5.14
N ALA A 87 -13.51 26.81 -5.97
CA ALA A 87 -13.39 26.49 -7.39
C ALA A 87 -12.67 27.60 -8.19
N VAL A 88 -12.83 28.87 -7.79
CA VAL A 88 -12.08 30.01 -8.38
C VAL A 88 -10.59 29.92 -8.05
N GLU A 89 -10.21 29.57 -6.82
CA GLU A 89 -8.80 29.38 -6.47
C GLU A 89 -8.14 28.25 -7.28
N ILE A 90 -8.87 27.15 -7.49
CA ILE A 90 -8.41 26.04 -8.33
C ILE A 90 -8.29 26.47 -9.80
N ASP A 91 -9.22 27.27 -10.32
CA ASP A 91 -9.15 27.82 -11.68
C ASP A 91 -7.94 28.75 -11.86
N ARG A 92 -7.66 29.62 -10.88
CA ARG A 92 -6.47 30.49 -10.91
C ARG A 92 -5.17 29.70 -10.83
N GLU A 93 -5.12 28.61 -10.06
CA GLU A 93 -3.99 27.69 -10.06
C GLU A 93 -3.83 26.98 -11.41
N GLU A 94 -4.92 26.54 -12.02
CA GLU A 94 -4.90 25.90 -13.34
C GLU A 94 -4.36 26.83 -14.42
N LYS A 95 -4.80 28.10 -14.45
CA LYS A 95 -4.31 29.12 -15.39
C LYS A 95 -2.80 29.36 -15.25
N ARG A 96 -2.31 29.52 -14.02
CA ARG A 96 -0.86 29.65 -13.74
C ARG A 96 -0.08 28.42 -14.19
N LEU A 97 -0.61 27.22 -13.95
CA LEU A 97 0.03 25.98 -14.38
C LEU A 97 0.12 25.86 -15.90
N PHE A 98 -0.86 26.37 -16.65
CA PHE A 98 -0.77 26.40 -18.12
C PHE A 98 0.30 27.36 -18.64
N GLU A 99 0.55 28.47 -17.92
CA GLU A 99 1.67 29.36 -18.22
C GLU A 99 3.00 28.67 -17.93
N ASP A 100 3.16 28.07 -16.74
CA ASP A 100 4.38 27.37 -16.32
C ASP A 100 4.71 26.16 -17.23
N CYS A 101 3.69 25.44 -17.69
CA CYS A 101 3.86 24.22 -18.50
C CYS A 101 3.76 24.47 -20.01
N ARG A 102 3.75 25.72 -20.47
CA ARG A 102 3.50 26.06 -21.89
C ARG A 102 4.44 25.32 -22.85
N ASP A 103 5.73 25.26 -22.51
CA ASP A 103 6.72 24.58 -23.34
C ASP A 103 6.60 23.04 -23.29
N ASP A 104 6.16 22.47 -22.16
CA ASP A 104 5.85 21.03 -22.10
C ASP A 104 4.65 20.70 -23.00
N LEU A 105 3.59 21.52 -22.97
CA LEU A 105 2.42 21.34 -23.85
C LEU A 105 2.78 21.45 -25.33
N LYS A 106 3.61 22.43 -25.72
CA LYS A 106 4.15 22.54 -27.07
C LYS A 106 4.93 21.29 -27.47
N ASN A 107 5.82 20.81 -26.59
CA ASN A 107 6.61 19.61 -26.83
C ASN A 107 5.74 18.36 -26.96
N ARG A 108 4.70 18.20 -26.12
CA ARG A 108 3.73 17.10 -26.24
C ARG A 108 2.98 17.15 -27.56
N MET A 109 2.51 18.33 -27.97
CA MET A 109 1.84 18.54 -29.26
C MET A 109 2.76 18.19 -30.43
N LYS A 110 4.00 18.70 -30.42
CA LYS A 110 5.04 18.40 -31.41
C LYS A 110 5.25 16.90 -31.55
N ARG A 111 5.43 16.19 -30.44
CA ARG A 111 5.61 14.74 -30.41
C ARG A 111 4.36 14.00 -30.91
N PHE A 112 3.17 14.45 -30.52
CA PHE A 112 1.92 13.86 -30.98
C PHE A 112 1.76 13.94 -32.50
N ILE A 113 2.05 15.09 -33.10
CA ILE A 113 1.97 15.30 -34.55
C ILE A 113 3.08 14.54 -35.29
N LEU A 114 4.31 14.54 -34.79
CA LEU A 114 5.45 13.87 -35.44
C LEU A 114 5.32 12.35 -35.52
N MET A 115 4.52 11.73 -34.65
CA MET A 115 4.20 10.29 -34.74
C MET A 115 3.19 9.96 -35.84
N SER A 116 2.49 10.97 -36.39
CA SER A 116 1.53 10.76 -37.48
C SER A 116 2.24 10.39 -38.79
N LYS A 117 1.55 9.64 -39.65
CA LYS A 117 2.13 9.14 -40.91
C LYS A 117 2.71 10.25 -41.79
N ARG A 118 2.07 11.43 -41.79
CA ARG A 118 2.43 12.58 -42.64
C ARG A 118 3.09 13.73 -41.87
N LYS A 119 3.42 13.53 -40.59
CA LYS A 119 3.86 14.60 -39.68
C LYS A 119 2.89 15.80 -39.66
N ALA A 120 1.61 15.53 -39.90
CA ALA A 120 0.52 16.51 -39.97
C ALA A 120 -0.78 15.86 -39.49
N LEU A 121 -1.57 16.60 -38.70
CA LEU A 121 -2.86 16.13 -38.16
C LEU A 121 -3.97 17.18 -38.33
N PRO A 122 -5.21 16.78 -38.68
CA PRO A 122 -6.33 17.71 -38.74
C PRO A 122 -6.63 18.32 -37.36
N LEU A 123 -7.02 19.59 -37.33
CA LEU A 123 -7.32 20.30 -36.07
C LEU A 123 -8.41 19.58 -35.26
N LYS A 124 -9.43 19.01 -35.93
CA LYS A 124 -10.50 18.24 -35.29
C LYS A 124 -9.99 17.01 -34.53
N ILE A 125 -8.93 16.36 -35.01
CA ILE A 125 -8.32 15.20 -34.34
C ILE A 125 -7.54 15.67 -33.10
N ILE A 126 -6.81 16.77 -33.23
CA ILE A 126 -6.08 17.39 -32.11
C ILE A 126 -7.08 17.85 -31.04
N GLN A 127 -8.18 18.48 -31.46
CA GLN A 127 -9.27 18.90 -30.58
C GLN A 127 -9.86 17.73 -29.79
N GLY A 128 -10.14 16.61 -30.46
CA GLY A 128 -10.61 15.38 -29.80
C GLY A 128 -9.63 14.81 -28.77
N MET A 129 -8.36 15.20 -28.82
CA MET A 129 -7.29 14.74 -27.92
C MET A 129 -6.86 15.77 -26.87
N GLN A 130 -7.45 16.98 -26.86
CA GLN A 130 -7.09 18.06 -25.92
C GLN A 130 -7.09 17.61 -24.46
N TRP A 131 -8.14 16.89 -24.05
CA TRP A 131 -8.25 16.35 -22.69
C TRP A 131 -7.06 15.45 -22.31
N TYR A 132 -6.67 14.57 -23.22
CA TYR A 132 -5.62 13.59 -22.96
C TYR A 132 -4.24 14.26 -22.93
N LEU A 133 -3.98 15.17 -23.86
CA LEU A 133 -2.74 15.93 -23.96
C LEU A 133 -2.60 17.01 -22.88
N GLY A 134 -3.69 17.36 -22.18
CA GLY A 134 -3.69 18.38 -21.14
C GLY A 134 -3.77 19.80 -21.68
N LEU A 135 -4.29 19.97 -22.90
CA LEU A 135 -4.40 21.26 -23.55
C LEU A 135 -5.62 22.04 -23.02
N PRO A 136 -5.49 23.36 -22.82
CA PRO A 136 -6.63 24.25 -22.60
C PRO A 136 -7.67 24.15 -23.74
N GLU A 137 -8.94 24.40 -23.43
CA GLU A 137 -10.06 24.29 -24.37
C GLU A 137 -10.00 25.34 -25.49
N ASP A 138 -9.44 26.51 -25.17
CA ASP A 138 -9.15 27.63 -26.06
C ASP A 138 -7.77 27.55 -26.73
N PHE A 139 -6.94 26.56 -26.40
CA PHE A 139 -5.57 26.45 -26.91
C PHE A 139 -5.48 26.52 -28.44
N LEU A 140 -6.42 25.85 -29.14
CA LEU A 140 -6.49 25.80 -30.60
C LEU A 140 -7.12 27.05 -31.23
N ARG A 141 -7.71 27.96 -30.43
CA ARG A 141 -8.25 29.24 -30.93
C ARG A 141 -7.17 30.32 -30.99
N CYS A 142 -6.11 30.18 -30.21
CA CYS A 142 -4.99 31.12 -30.12
C CYS A 142 -3.67 30.49 -30.58
N LEU A 143 -3.67 29.83 -31.75
CA LEU A 143 -2.51 29.10 -32.26
C LEU A 143 -1.27 29.98 -32.41
N GLU A 144 -1.44 31.24 -32.84
CA GLU A 144 -0.35 32.21 -33.03
C GLU A 144 0.39 32.56 -31.74
N VAL A 145 -0.32 32.57 -30.61
CA VAL A 145 0.26 32.86 -29.28
C VAL A 145 0.83 31.58 -28.65
N ASN A 146 0.17 30.45 -28.91
CA ASN A 146 0.45 29.18 -28.25
C ASN A 146 1.53 28.34 -28.93
N LEU A 147 1.81 28.57 -30.22
CA LEU A 147 2.75 27.80 -31.02
C LEU A 147 3.90 28.67 -31.53
N ASP A 148 5.03 28.04 -31.83
CA ASP A 148 6.20 28.70 -32.42
C ASP A 148 6.29 28.41 -33.93
N SER A 149 7.33 28.94 -34.57
CA SER A 149 7.61 28.76 -36.00
C SER A 149 7.82 27.31 -36.44
N SER A 150 7.92 26.34 -35.51
CA SER A 150 8.03 24.93 -35.86
C SER A 150 6.71 24.27 -36.26
N PHE A 151 5.58 24.97 -36.08
CA PHE A 151 4.25 24.53 -36.50
C PHE A 151 3.81 25.30 -37.74
N ARG A 152 3.26 24.60 -38.73
CA ARG A 152 2.67 25.21 -39.93
C ARG A 152 1.24 24.74 -40.11
N LEU A 153 0.34 25.67 -40.41
CA LEU A 153 -0.99 25.32 -40.88
C LEU A 153 -0.88 24.79 -42.30
N VAL A 154 -1.46 23.62 -42.53
CA VAL A 154 -1.45 22.96 -43.84
C VAL A 154 -2.86 22.48 -44.17
N GLU A 155 -3.17 22.44 -45.45
CA GLU A 155 -4.35 21.75 -45.93
C GLU A 155 -4.04 20.25 -46.00
N ILE A 156 -4.88 19.43 -45.35
CA ILE A 156 -4.76 17.98 -45.31
C ILE A 156 -5.88 17.39 -46.18
N ASP A 157 -5.67 16.17 -46.69
CA ASP A 157 -6.68 15.37 -47.42
C ASP A 157 -8.10 15.63 -46.89
N ASP A 158 -9.05 15.78 -47.81
CA ASP A 158 -10.46 16.13 -47.55
C ASP A 158 -10.72 17.64 -47.32
N GLY A 159 -9.77 18.54 -47.63
CA GLY A 159 -9.93 20.00 -47.55
C GLY A 159 -9.92 20.56 -46.11
N LEU A 160 -9.39 19.79 -45.17
CA LEU A 160 -9.39 20.14 -43.74
C LEU A 160 -8.10 20.85 -43.35
N THR A 161 -8.22 21.96 -42.63
CA THR A 161 -7.08 22.62 -42.01
C THR A 161 -6.48 21.73 -40.91
N GLY A 162 -5.17 21.52 -40.98
CA GLY A 162 -4.41 20.78 -39.99
C GLY A 162 -3.10 21.46 -39.64
N LEU A 163 -2.38 20.83 -38.72
CA LEU A 163 -1.14 21.33 -38.17
C LEU A 163 -0.02 20.36 -38.53
N ALA A 164 0.99 20.84 -39.25
CA ALA A 164 2.22 20.13 -39.58
C ALA A 164 3.37 20.59 -38.69
N VAL A 165 4.32 19.70 -38.42
CA VAL A 165 5.50 20.02 -37.62
C VAL A 165 6.78 19.57 -38.31
N GLU A 166 7.75 20.47 -38.38
CA GLU A 166 9.12 20.17 -38.80
C GLU A 166 10.04 20.05 -37.58
N SER A 167 10.93 19.05 -37.63
CA SER A 167 11.91 18.81 -36.58
C SER A 167 13.18 18.25 -37.19
N GLU A 168 14.27 19.00 -37.07
CA GLU A 168 15.63 18.57 -37.47
C GLU A 168 16.29 17.71 -36.39
N LYS A 169 15.84 17.82 -35.13
CA LYS A 169 16.40 17.08 -34.00
C LYS A 169 15.81 15.68 -33.87
N LYS A 170 16.67 14.68 -33.67
CA LYS A 170 16.27 13.29 -33.41
C LYS A 170 15.54 13.18 -32.06
N ILE A 171 14.25 12.82 -32.09
CA ILE A 171 13.43 12.64 -30.89
C ILE A 171 13.53 11.20 -30.41
N PHE A 172 13.92 11.00 -29.15
CA PHE A 172 13.86 9.70 -28.50
C PHE A 172 12.46 9.42 -27.96
N SER A 173 11.95 8.22 -28.19
CA SER A 173 10.74 7.74 -27.52
C SER A 173 10.96 7.51 -26.03
N MET A 174 9.89 7.41 -25.24
CA MET A 174 9.94 7.05 -23.83
C MET A 174 10.57 5.68 -23.63
N VAL A 175 10.29 4.71 -24.50
CA VAL A 175 10.97 3.40 -24.48
C VAL A 175 12.48 3.56 -24.66
N GLN A 176 12.93 4.44 -25.56
CA GLN A 176 14.36 4.74 -25.78
C GLN A 176 14.98 5.59 -24.67
N ARG A 177 14.22 6.46 -24.01
CA ARG A 177 14.70 7.22 -22.83
C ARG A 177 14.84 6.31 -21.62
N ASN A 178 13.88 5.41 -21.42
CA ASN A 178 13.87 4.48 -20.28
C ASN A 178 14.92 3.38 -20.45
N SER A 179 15.22 2.95 -21.69
CA SER A 179 16.35 2.05 -21.95
C SER A 179 17.70 2.66 -21.54
N LYS A 180 17.87 3.99 -21.64
CA LYS A 180 19.08 4.70 -21.21
C LYS A 180 19.17 4.95 -19.70
N LYS A 181 18.06 4.89 -18.96
CA LYS A 181 17.99 5.20 -17.51
C LYS A 181 18.16 3.99 -16.56
N ARG A 182 18.26 2.75 -17.08
CA ARG A 182 18.38 1.42 -16.40
C ARG A 182 17.24 1.01 -15.44
N GLY A 183 17.01 -0.31 -15.34
CA GLY A 183 16.15 -0.96 -14.33
C GLY A 183 14.93 -1.78 -14.81
N PHE A 184 14.85 -2.19 -16.09
CA PHE A 184 13.78 -3.06 -16.62
C PHE A 184 14.34 -4.26 -17.38
N GLU A 185 15.30 -4.97 -16.80
CA GLU A 185 16.21 -5.80 -17.61
C GLU A 185 15.61 -7.06 -18.21
N ASP A 186 14.72 -7.80 -17.55
CA ASP A 186 14.33 -9.13 -18.09
C ASP A 186 13.33 -9.06 -19.24
N TRP A 187 12.33 -8.19 -19.14
CA TRP A 187 11.33 -8.00 -20.19
C TRP A 187 11.82 -7.07 -21.31
N LEU A 188 12.59 -6.02 -21.00
CA LEU A 188 13.17 -5.16 -22.04
C LEU A 188 14.12 -5.99 -22.91
N ARG A 189 14.84 -6.97 -22.35
CA ARG A 189 15.63 -7.94 -23.11
C ARG A 189 14.77 -8.78 -24.06
N GLU A 190 13.62 -9.29 -23.63
CA GLU A 190 12.69 -10.04 -24.51
C GLU A 190 12.06 -9.15 -25.59
N PHE A 191 11.57 -7.96 -25.23
CA PHE A 191 11.00 -6.99 -26.17
C PHE A 191 12.07 -6.45 -27.13
N GLN A 192 13.34 -6.32 -26.72
CA GLN A 192 14.48 -5.88 -27.56
C GLN A 192 15.11 -6.99 -28.42
N LYS A 193 14.62 -8.23 -28.40
CA LYS A 193 15.12 -9.31 -29.28
C LYS A 193 15.01 -8.97 -30.76
N LEU A 194 13.95 -8.24 -31.13
CA LEU A 194 13.77 -7.65 -32.45
C LEU A 194 14.34 -6.22 -32.50
N PRO A 195 14.72 -5.65 -33.66
CA PRO A 195 15.02 -4.22 -33.76
C PRO A 195 13.84 -3.36 -33.26
N TYR A 196 14.11 -2.26 -32.54
CA TYR A 196 13.07 -1.32 -32.12
C TYR A 196 12.98 -0.19 -33.15
N VAL A 197 11.82 -0.04 -33.77
CA VAL A 197 11.53 1.08 -34.68
C VAL A 197 10.86 2.19 -33.88
N SER A 198 11.46 3.38 -33.90
CA SER A 198 10.94 4.53 -33.16
C SER A 198 9.57 4.97 -33.71
N PRO A 199 8.61 5.39 -32.86
CA PRO A 199 7.34 5.97 -33.30
C PRO A 199 7.48 7.21 -34.20
N TYR A 200 8.67 7.83 -34.22
CA TYR A 200 8.99 9.01 -35.03
C TYR A 200 9.76 8.68 -36.33
N GLU A 201 10.15 7.43 -36.53
CA GLU A 201 10.84 6.97 -37.74
C GLU A 201 9.84 6.55 -38.82
N ASP A 202 10.26 6.61 -40.09
CA ASP A 202 9.44 6.09 -41.18
C ASP A 202 9.27 4.57 -41.02
N PHE A 203 8.03 4.11 -41.15
CA PHE A 203 7.60 2.73 -40.93
C PHE A 203 6.93 2.14 -42.17
N SER A 204 7.00 2.84 -43.32
CA SER A 204 6.38 2.42 -44.58
C SER A 204 6.90 1.06 -45.08
N HIS A 205 8.08 0.65 -44.64
CA HIS A 205 8.72 -0.63 -44.97
C HIS A 205 8.25 -1.81 -44.09
N LEU A 206 7.46 -1.57 -43.04
CA LEU A 206 7.01 -2.62 -42.11
C LEU A 206 5.70 -3.26 -42.57
N ALA A 207 5.65 -4.59 -42.54
CA ALA A 207 4.41 -5.33 -42.73
C ALA A 207 3.44 -5.07 -41.56
N PRO A 208 2.19 -4.63 -41.80
CA PRO A 208 1.24 -4.28 -40.74
C PRO A 208 0.89 -5.42 -39.77
N ASP A 209 0.95 -6.67 -40.24
CA ASP A 209 0.61 -7.87 -39.46
C ASP A 209 1.84 -8.71 -39.07
N GLY A 210 3.06 -8.23 -39.34
CA GLY A 210 4.29 -8.90 -38.93
C GLY A 210 4.70 -8.57 -37.48
N ASP A 211 5.57 -9.39 -36.89
CA ASP A 211 6.04 -9.20 -35.50
C ASP A 211 6.69 -7.83 -35.27
N MET A 212 7.42 -7.33 -36.25
CA MET A 212 8.00 -5.97 -36.25
C MET A 212 6.93 -4.87 -36.30
N GLY A 213 5.85 -5.10 -37.05
CA GLY A 213 4.69 -4.21 -37.13
C GLY A 213 3.93 -4.14 -35.80
N GLU A 214 3.63 -5.29 -35.20
CA GLU A 214 2.98 -5.37 -33.88
C GLU A 214 3.85 -4.70 -32.81
N LYS A 215 5.16 -4.96 -32.81
CA LYS A 215 6.10 -4.32 -31.89
C LYS A 215 6.14 -2.80 -32.04
N ARG A 216 6.11 -2.28 -33.27
CA ARG A 216 6.04 -0.83 -33.54
C ARG A 216 4.72 -0.23 -33.06
N VAL A 217 3.60 -0.92 -33.30
CA VAL A 217 2.27 -0.51 -32.81
C VAL A 217 2.25 -0.42 -31.27
N VAL A 218 2.80 -1.42 -30.59
CA VAL A 218 2.95 -1.43 -29.14
C VAL A 218 3.83 -0.28 -28.65
N GLY A 219 4.98 -0.05 -29.30
CA GLY A 219 5.87 1.06 -28.99
C GLY A 219 5.24 2.43 -29.20
N PHE A 220 4.43 2.58 -30.25
CA PHE A 220 3.62 3.77 -30.52
C PHE A 220 2.55 3.99 -29.44
N LEU A 221 1.79 2.95 -29.07
CA LEU A 221 0.73 3.05 -28.05
C LEU A 221 1.31 3.39 -26.66
N HIS A 222 2.48 2.82 -26.34
CA HIS A 222 3.24 3.18 -25.14
C HIS A 222 3.62 4.65 -25.13
N GLU A 223 4.25 5.12 -26.20
CA GLU A 223 4.65 6.52 -26.36
C GLU A 223 3.44 7.46 -26.29
N LEU A 224 2.38 7.16 -27.02
CA LEU A 224 1.17 7.96 -27.03
C LEU A 224 0.53 8.09 -25.64
N LEU A 225 0.35 6.98 -24.93
CA LEU A 225 -0.18 7.01 -23.56
C LEU A 225 0.77 7.73 -22.60
N SER A 226 2.08 7.65 -22.80
CA SER A 226 3.04 8.38 -21.98
C SER A 226 2.92 9.91 -22.11
N LEU A 227 2.47 10.41 -23.27
CA LEU A 227 2.17 11.83 -23.50
C LEU A 227 0.88 12.28 -22.81
N PHE A 228 0.02 11.37 -22.37
CA PHE A 228 -1.25 11.75 -21.76
C PHE A 228 -1.11 12.07 -20.27
N VAL A 229 -1.86 13.07 -19.80
CA VAL A 229 -1.85 13.55 -18.40
C VAL A 229 -2.13 12.43 -17.40
N GLU A 230 -3.01 11.51 -17.76
CA GLU A 230 -3.45 10.38 -16.92
C GLU A 230 -2.85 9.05 -17.35
N HIS A 231 -1.98 9.04 -18.36
CA HIS A 231 -1.41 7.82 -18.93
C HIS A 231 -2.44 6.74 -19.29
N SER A 232 -3.63 7.20 -19.68
CA SER A 232 -4.77 6.36 -20.02
C SER A 232 -5.65 7.06 -21.04
N ALA A 233 -6.36 6.28 -21.85
CA ALA A 233 -7.36 6.80 -22.77
C ALA A 233 -8.47 5.77 -23.04
N GLU A 234 -9.65 6.28 -23.38
CA GLU A 234 -10.76 5.44 -23.83
C GLU A 234 -10.39 4.73 -25.14
N ARG A 235 -10.64 3.42 -25.23
CA ARG A 235 -10.33 2.59 -26.41
C ARG A 235 -10.94 3.18 -27.69
N LYS A 236 -12.17 3.71 -27.63
CA LYS A 236 -12.82 4.37 -28.78
C LYS A 236 -12.03 5.57 -29.30
N GLN A 237 -11.43 6.37 -28.41
CA GLN A 237 -10.65 7.54 -28.78
C GLN A 237 -9.33 7.15 -29.45
N LEU A 238 -8.65 6.13 -28.92
CA LEU A 238 -7.44 5.57 -29.55
C LEU A 238 -7.72 5.00 -30.94
N LEU A 239 -8.90 4.40 -31.15
CA LEU A 239 -9.30 3.87 -32.46
C LEU A 239 -9.58 4.96 -33.50
N CYS A 240 -10.02 6.16 -33.09
CA CYS A 240 -10.17 7.31 -34.00
C CYS A 240 -8.84 7.77 -34.60
N LEU A 241 -7.70 7.47 -33.95
CA LEU A 241 -6.37 7.84 -34.44
C LEU A 241 -5.84 6.91 -35.54
N LYS A 242 -6.49 5.78 -35.77
CA LYS A 242 -6.00 4.72 -36.66
C LYS A 242 -5.63 5.19 -38.07
N LYS A 243 -6.50 5.97 -38.73
CA LYS A 243 -6.27 6.50 -40.10
C LYS A 243 -5.00 7.35 -40.15
N HIS A 244 -4.83 8.25 -39.18
CA HIS A 244 -3.78 9.28 -39.21
C HIS A 244 -2.40 8.77 -38.77
N PHE A 245 -2.36 7.74 -37.94
CA PHE A 245 -1.11 7.15 -37.41
C PHE A 245 -0.69 5.86 -38.14
N GLY A 246 -1.44 5.44 -39.16
CA GLY A 246 -1.15 4.25 -39.95
C GLY A 246 -1.19 2.96 -39.13
N LEU A 247 -2.20 2.83 -38.26
CA LEU A 247 -2.35 1.66 -37.38
C LEU A 247 -3.16 0.55 -38.08
N PRO A 248 -2.85 -0.74 -37.81
CA PRO A 248 -3.53 -1.87 -38.45
C PRO A 248 -5.00 -1.97 -38.02
N GLN A 249 -5.79 -2.72 -38.79
CA GLN A 249 -7.22 -2.97 -38.51
C GLN A 249 -7.45 -3.52 -37.10
N ASN A 250 -6.56 -4.41 -36.66
CA ASN A 250 -6.63 -5.12 -35.40
C ASN A 250 -5.83 -4.47 -34.26
N VAL A 251 -5.53 -3.16 -34.33
CA VAL A 251 -4.75 -2.45 -33.29
C VAL A 251 -5.29 -2.65 -31.87
N HIS A 252 -6.60 -2.85 -31.73
CA HIS A 252 -7.22 -3.12 -30.44
C HIS A 252 -6.76 -4.43 -29.79
N LYS A 253 -6.33 -5.43 -30.57
CA LYS A 253 -5.82 -6.70 -30.07
C LYS A 253 -4.46 -6.54 -29.40
N ALA A 254 -3.69 -5.51 -29.74
CA ALA A 254 -2.40 -5.22 -29.10
C ALA A 254 -2.57 -5.02 -27.57
N PHE A 255 -3.66 -4.38 -27.14
CA PHE A 255 -3.94 -4.20 -25.71
C PHE A 255 -4.25 -5.53 -24.99
N GLU A 256 -4.82 -6.49 -25.70
CA GLU A 256 -5.20 -7.81 -25.16
C GLU A 256 -4.02 -8.80 -25.18
N ARG A 257 -3.17 -8.71 -26.21
CA ARG A 257 -1.95 -9.53 -26.38
C ARG A 257 -0.80 -9.08 -25.47
N HIS A 258 -0.81 -7.81 -25.05
CA HIS A 258 0.24 -7.24 -24.19
C HIS A 258 -0.28 -6.77 -22.81
N PRO A 259 -0.87 -7.68 -21.99
CA PRO A 259 -1.47 -7.34 -20.70
C PRO A 259 -0.44 -6.94 -19.62
N HIS A 260 0.86 -7.12 -19.89
CA HIS A 260 1.94 -6.68 -19.00
C HIS A 260 2.25 -5.19 -19.15
N MET A 261 1.98 -4.57 -20.30
CA MET A 261 2.12 -3.13 -20.53
C MET A 261 0.82 -2.37 -20.33
N PHE A 262 -0.27 -2.92 -20.85
CA PHE A 262 -1.57 -2.27 -20.85
C PHE A 262 -2.52 -2.98 -19.90
N TYR A 263 -3.31 -2.20 -19.19
CA TYR A 263 -4.47 -2.69 -18.48
C TYR A 263 -5.73 -2.20 -19.19
N LEU A 264 -6.67 -3.11 -19.47
CA LEU A 264 -7.99 -2.78 -19.99
C LEU A 264 -8.97 -2.74 -18.83
N SER A 265 -9.43 -1.54 -18.48
CA SER A 265 -10.48 -1.32 -17.49
C SER A 265 -11.84 -1.22 -18.17
N LEU A 266 -12.79 -2.05 -17.77
CA LEU A 266 -14.19 -1.94 -18.20
C LEU A 266 -15.04 -1.40 -17.05
N ARG A 267 -15.35 -0.10 -17.08
CA ARG A 267 -16.20 0.56 -16.09
C ARG A 267 -17.19 1.49 -16.78
N ASN A 268 -18.40 1.64 -16.23
CA ASN A 268 -19.42 2.54 -16.78
C ASN A 268 -19.73 2.32 -18.29
N LYS A 269 -19.65 1.08 -18.78
CA LYS A 269 -19.77 0.71 -20.21
C LYS A 269 -18.68 1.30 -21.13
N THR A 270 -17.62 1.89 -20.57
CA THR A 270 -16.46 2.37 -21.30
C THR A 270 -15.25 1.46 -21.06
N CYS A 271 -14.51 1.18 -22.13
CA CYS A 271 -13.27 0.41 -22.09
C CYS A 271 -12.10 1.40 -22.13
N THR A 272 -11.36 1.52 -21.03
CA THR A 272 -10.24 2.45 -20.88
C THR A 272 -8.94 1.66 -20.84
N VAL A 273 -8.01 2.05 -21.70
CA VAL A 273 -6.64 1.52 -21.73
C VAL A 273 -5.78 2.34 -20.76
N ILE A 274 -5.07 1.67 -19.87
CA ILE A 274 -4.17 2.28 -18.87
C ILE A 274 -2.75 1.74 -19.10
N LEU A 275 -1.78 2.65 -19.17
CA LEU A 275 -0.36 2.28 -19.20
C LEU A 275 0.12 1.91 -17.80
N LYS A 276 0.44 0.63 -17.57
CA LYS A 276 0.79 0.11 -16.24
C LYS A 276 2.04 0.73 -15.66
N GLU A 277 3.02 1.05 -16.50
CA GLU A 277 4.31 1.63 -16.12
C GLU A 277 4.14 2.94 -15.36
N ALA A 278 3.22 3.80 -15.80
CA ALA A 278 2.97 5.11 -15.17
C ALA A 278 2.43 5.05 -13.73
N TYR A 279 1.93 3.88 -13.34
CA TYR A 279 1.29 3.62 -12.05
C TYR A 279 2.01 2.59 -11.20
N SER A 280 3.18 2.15 -11.66
CA SER A 280 4.10 1.31 -10.89
C SER A 280 4.96 2.21 -9.99
N ASP A 281 5.35 1.76 -8.78
CA ASP A 281 6.19 2.50 -7.83
C ASP A 281 7.63 2.82 -8.31
N LYS A 282 7.90 2.62 -9.61
CA LYS A 282 9.12 3.05 -10.29
C LYS A 282 8.79 4.39 -10.96
N THR A 283 9.49 5.46 -10.61
CA THR A 283 9.34 6.85 -11.12
C THR A 283 9.71 7.01 -12.61
N ALA A 284 9.42 6.02 -13.46
CA ALA A 284 9.86 5.96 -14.86
C ALA A 284 9.15 6.96 -15.78
N ILE A 285 7.96 7.44 -15.42
CA ILE A 285 7.19 8.41 -16.19
C ILE A 285 6.82 9.59 -15.30
N GLU A 286 7.27 10.78 -15.70
CA GLU A 286 6.96 12.04 -15.02
C GLU A 286 5.47 12.37 -15.15
N ARG A 287 4.82 12.63 -14.00
CA ARG A 287 3.39 12.94 -13.95
C ARG A 287 3.18 14.42 -14.25
N HIS A 288 2.28 14.70 -15.18
CA HIS A 288 1.96 16.08 -15.55
C HIS A 288 1.32 16.84 -14.36
N PRO A 289 1.75 18.09 -14.06
CA PRO A 289 1.23 18.89 -12.93
C PRO A 289 -0.29 19.06 -12.92
N LEU A 290 -0.93 19.15 -14.10
CA LEU A 290 -2.39 19.24 -14.25
C LEU A 290 -3.16 18.11 -13.56
N LEU A 291 -2.53 16.93 -13.35
CA LEU A 291 -3.14 15.84 -12.59
C LEU A 291 -3.47 16.25 -11.14
N ARG A 292 -2.68 17.17 -10.55
CA ARG A 292 -2.94 17.71 -9.20
C ARG A 292 -4.20 18.56 -9.17
N VAL A 293 -4.41 19.41 -10.17
CA VAL A 293 -5.61 20.24 -10.33
C VAL A 293 -6.84 19.37 -10.50
N ARG A 294 -6.79 18.38 -11.40
CA ARG A 294 -7.89 17.42 -11.60
C ARG A 294 -8.29 16.71 -10.30
N LYS A 295 -7.31 16.32 -9.48
CA LYS A 295 -7.57 15.72 -8.15
C LYS A 295 -8.26 16.68 -7.18
N LYS A 296 -7.96 17.98 -7.22
CA LYS A 296 -8.66 18.99 -6.41
C LYS A 296 -10.12 19.13 -6.82
N TYR A 297 -10.43 19.19 -8.12
CA TYR A 297 -11.82 19.16 -8.58
C TYR A 297 -12.55 17.87 -8.19
N ILE A 298 -11.90 16.70 -8.29
CA ILE A 298 -12.49 15.43 -7.85
C ILE A 298 -12.78 15.43 -6.34
N LYS A 299 -11.95 16.09 -5.53
CA LYS A 299 -12.20 16.27 -4.10
C LYS A 299 -13.49 17.08 -3.88
N LEU A 300 -13.64 18.24 -4.56
CA LEU A 300 -14.87 19.03 -4.50
C LEU A 300 -16.09 18.21 -4.95
N MET A 301 -15.97 17.41 -6.02
CA MET A 301 -17.06 16.52 -6.46
C MET A 301 -17.50 15.53 -5.37
N LYS A 302 -16.58 15.04 -4.54
CA LYS A 302 -16.91 14.12 -3.43
C LYS A 302 -17.61 14.85 -2.30
N GLU A 303 -17.13 16.03 -1.94
CA GLU A 303 -17.71 16.86 -0.89
C GLU A 303 -19.15 17.28 -1.26
N SER A 304 -19.37 17.65 -2.51
CA SER A 304 -20.70 17.88 -3.07
C SER A 304 -21.65 16.69 -2.86
N LYS A 305 -21.20 15.47 -3.17
CA LYS A 305 -22.00 14.25 -2.92
C LYS A 305 -22.29 14.01 -1.44
N LEU A 306 -21.33 14.31 -0.56
CA LEU A 306 -21.50 14.17 0.89
C LEU A 306 -22.53 15.17 1.43
N ILE A 307 -22.47 16.42 0.99
CA ILE A 307 -23.44 17.47 1.35
C ILE A 307 -24.86 17.06 0.95
N LEU A 308 -25.04 16.58 -0.28
CA LEU A 308 -26.36 16.15 -0.76
C LEU A 308 -26.88 14.92 0.01
N LYS A 309 -26.00 13.97 0.35
CA LYS A 309 -26.37 12.81 1.19
C LYS A 309 -26.81 13.24 2.59
N ASN A 310 -26.10 14.18 3.21
CA ASN A 310 -26.43 14.71 4.53
C ASN A 310 -27.74 15.49 4.52
N ARG A 311 -28.02 16.27 3.46
CA ARG A 311 -29.31 16.96 3.27
C ARG A 311 -30.49 15.99 3.09
N SER A 312 -30.27 14.88 2.40
CA SER A 312 -31.28 13.82 2.27
C SER A 312 -31.59 13.15 3.61
N LEU A 313 -30.57 12.94 4.46
CA LEU A 313 -30.75 12.39 5.81
C LEU A 313 -31.44 13.39 6.73
N SER A 314 -31.03 14.67 6.73
CA SER A 314 -31.67 15.71 7.53
C SER A 314 -33.14 15.89 7.17
N ASN A 315 -33.50 15.82 5.88
CA ASN A 315 -34.90 15.92 5.45
C ASN A 315 -35.74 14.68 5.86
N GLN A 316 -35.13 13.51 6.07
CA GLN A 316 -35.82 12.34 6.64
C GLN A 316 -36.09 12.47 8.15
N PHE A 317 -35.28 13.22 8.89
CA PHE A 317 -35.50 13.45 10.33
C PHE A 317 -36.50 14.57 10.63
N VAL A 318 -36.76 15.48 9.68
CA VAL A 318 -37.72 16.58 9.87
C VAL A 318 -39.18 16.11 9.74
N ASP A 319 -39.44 14.96 9.11
CA ASP A 319 -40.80 14.45 8.92
C ASP A 319 -41.38 13.68 10.14
N CYS A 320 -40.60 13.50 11.21
CA CYS A 320 -41.02 12.77 12.42
C CYS A 320 -41.12 13.65 13.69
N GLY A 321 -41.11 14.97 13.55
CA GLY A 321 -41.01 15.90 14.69
C GLY A 321 -42.00 17.06 14.64
N LYS A 322 -43.30 16.77 14.52
CA LYS A 322 -44.35 17.75 14.87
C LYS A 322 -44.97 17.36 16.21
N THR A 323 -44.49 17.95 17.31
CA THR A 323 -45.31 18.44 18.45
C THR A 323 -44.46 19.17 19.49
N ASN A 324 -44.78 20.46 19.66
CA ASN A 324 -44.84 21.28 20.87
C ASN A 324 -43.61 21.54 21.78
N SER A 325 -43.23 22.83 21.76
CA SER A 325 -43.04 23.76 22.89
C SER A 325 -41.87 23.61 23.87
N SER A 326 -41.04 24.66 23.83
CA SER A 326 -40.52 25.42 24.97
C SER A 326 -39.19 25.01 25.64
N GLN A 327 -38.26 25.96 25.54
CA GLN A 327 -37.20 26.33 26.48
C GLN A 327 -35.92 25.46 26.58
N LYS A 328 -34.92 25.95 25.84
CA LYS A 328 -33.46 25.94 26.15
C LYS A 328 -33.18 26.53 27.55
N PRO A 329 -32.01 26.32 28.22
CA PRO A 329 -30.65 26.60 27.70
C PRO A 329 -29.54 25.61 28.15
N ILE A 330 -28.34 25.58 27.55
CA ILE A 330 -27.16 26.40 27.94
C ILE A 330 -26.07 26.30 26.84
N PHE A 331 -25.51 27.47 26.50
CA PHE A 331 -24.38 27.80 25.59
C PHE A 331 -23.02 27.74 26.36
N PRO A 332 -21.90 28.40 25.94
CA PRO A 332 -21.05 28.30 24.74
C PRO A 332 -19.53 28.22 25.09
N PHE A 333 -18.64 28.05 24.10
CA PHE A 333 -17.33 28.76 24.00
C PHE A 333 -16.70 28.42 22.63
N ILE A 334 -16.80 29.28 21.61
CA ILE A 334 -15.90 30.38 21.22
C ILE A 334 -14.42 29.96 21.08
N PHE A 335 -13.91 30.04 19.85
CA PHE A 335 -12.68 30.79 19.56
C PHE A 335 -12.72 31.34 18.13
N GLN A 336 -12.77 32.67 18.02
CA GLN A 336 -12.55 33.44 16.80
C GLN A 336 -11.04 33.61 16.54
N PRO A 337 -10.61 33.77 15.28
CA PRO A 337 -9.22 34.09 14.94
C PRO A 337 -8.97 35.61 14.99
N GLN A 338 -7.89 36.04 15.65
CA GLN A 338 -7.38 37.40 15.56
C GLN A 338 -6.15 37.47 14.63
N LYS A 339 -6.12 38.51 13.80
CA LYS A 339 -4.96 39.06 13.09
C LYS A 339 -4.02 39.71 14.11
N ASP A 340 -2.70 39.61 13.93
CA ASP A 340 -1.86 40.71 13.41
C ASP A 340 -0.35 40.40 13.40
N GLN A 341 0.33 41.11 12.48
CA GLN A 341 1.76 41.48 12.42
C GLN A 341 2.83 40.44 12.01
N ASN A 342 3.41 40.67 10.82
CA ASN A 342 4.80 40.29 10.50
C ASN A 342 5.77 41.17 11.30
N PRO A 343 6.93 40.65 11.73
CA PRO A 343 8.19 41.11 11.12
C PRO A 343 9.23 39.94 10.99
N PRO A 344 10.53 40.19 10.80
CA PRO A 344 11.25 40.03 9.54
C PRO A 344 12.28 38.89 9.56
N TYR A 345 12.81 38.55 8.37
CA TYR A 345 14.03 37.77 8.12
C TYR A 345 14.26 36.50 8.98
N THR A 346 14.09 35.32 8.38
CA THR A 346 14.59 34.08 8.98
C THR A 346 15.31 33.25 7.93
N TYR A 347 16.63 33.28 8.04
CA TYR A 347 17.51 32.12 8.12
C TYR A 347 17.01 30.87 7.38
N THR A 348 17.79 30.44 6.39
CA THR A 348 17.70 29.07 5.86
C THR A 348 17.91 28.10 7.03
N GLN A 349 16.84 27.63 7.65
CA GLN A 349 16.91 26.63 8.69
C GLN A 349 17.34 25.32 8.03
N ILE A 350 18.59 24.93 8.26
CA ILE A 350 19.05 23.57 8.01
C ILE A 350 18.24 22.70 8.99
N SER A 351 17.21 22.03 8.50
CA SER A 351 16.42 21.11 9.31
C SER A 351 17.23 19.84 9.51
N HIS A 352 17.66 19.60 10.75
CA HIS A 352 18.14 18.28 11.16
C HIS A 352 16.96 17.29 11.14
N TYR A 353 17.23 15.99 10.91
CA TYR A 353 16.20 14.93 10.81
C TYR A 353 15.28 14.82 12.03
N VAL A 354 15.67 15.47 13.14
CA VAL A 354 15.03 15.48 14.44
C VAL A 354 13.60 16.09 14.42
N ASP A 355 13.29 16.98 13.46
CA ASP A 355 12.06 17.78 13.44
C ASP A 355 10.96 17.31 12.45
N VAL A 356 11.17 16.20 11.72
CA VAL A 356 10.20 15.68 10.76
C VAL A 356 9.28 14.63 11.40
N TYR A 357 8.03 14.98 11.69
CA TYR A 357 7.03 14.03 12.21
C TYR A 357 6.04 13.62 11.11
N MET A 358 6.13 12.37 10.64
CA MET A 358 5.14 11.81 9.71
C MET A 358 3.95 11.22 10.46
N LYS A 359 2.72 11.60 10.07
CA LYS A 359 1.50 11.01 10.64
C LYS A 359 1.45 9.52 10.31
N TRP A 360 1.43 8.67 11.35
CA TRP A 360 1.27 7.22 11.21
C TRP A 360 0.04 6.91 10.36
N LYS A 361 0.22 6.04 9.37
CA LYS A 361 -0.84 5.58 8.47
C LYS A 361 -0.96 4.07 8.60
N LYS A 362 -2.16 3.62 8.98
CA LYS A 362 -2.50 2.20 9.07
C LYS A 362 -2.32 1.52 7.72
N ASP A 363 -1.68 0.36 7.73
CA ASP A 363 -1.47 -0.48 6.56
C ASP A 363 -2.07 -1.86 6.81
N SER A 364 -3.10 -2.21 6.05
CA SER A 364 -3.84 -3.46 6.22
C SER A 364 -2.98 -4.69 5.94
N TYR A 365 -1.94 -4.57 5.12
CA TYR A 365 -1.06 -5.68 4.80
C TYR A 365 -0.25 -6.11 6.03
N TYR A 366 0.51 -5.20 6.64
CA TYR A 366 1.34 -5.50 7.80
C TYR A 366 0.50 -5.87 9.04
N ASP A 367 -0.68 -5.27 9.19
CA ASP A 367 -1.62 -5.62 10.25
C ASP A 367 -2.27 -7.00 10.06
N SER A 368 -2.17 -7.61 8.87
CA SER A 368 -2.70 -8.95 8.58
C SER A 368 -1.69 -10.08 8.79
N ILE A 369 -0.43 -9.77 9.09
CA ILE A 369 0.64 -10.76 9.20
C ILE A 369 0.48 -11.59 10.49
N GLU A 370 -0.07 -12.79 10.35
CA GLU A 370 -0.53 -13.59 11.49
C GLU A 370 0.60 -14.08 12.40
N HIS A 371 1.76 -14.46 11.84
CA HIS A 371 2.87 -14.96 12.65
C HIS A 371 3.47 -13.91 13.58
N ILE A 372 3.29 -12.62 13.26
CA ILE A 372 3.67 -11.51 14.15
C ILE A 372 2.63 -11.33 15.25
N HIS A 373 1.34 -11.27 14.88
CA HIS A 373 0.26 -10.93 15.83
C HIS A 373 -0.20 -12.09 16.70
N ARG A 374 0.19 -13.32 16.39
CA ARG A 374 -0.05 -14.53 17.21
C ARG A 374 1.19 -15.00 17.99
N SER A 375 2.28 -14.23 17.94
CA SER A 375 3.56 -14.60 18.56
C SER A 375 3.44 -14.83 20.07
N GLU A 376 2.62 -14.06 20.79
CA GLU A 376 2.40 -14.22 22.23
C GLU A 376 1.78 -15.58 22.57
N GLN A 377 0.69 -15.97 21.90
CA GLN A 377 0.08 -17.27 22.14
C GLN A 377 0.98 -18.41 21.64
N LEU A 378 1.71 -18.18 20.54
CA LEU A 378 2.62 -19.17 19.98
C LEU A 378 3.82 -19.44 20.90
N LYS A 379 4.38 -18.43 21.56
CA LYS A 379 5.43 -18.57 22.58
C LYS A 379 4.96 -19.51 23.69
N ALA A 380 3.78 -19.24 24.27
CA ALA A 380 3.20 -20.06 25.32
C ALA A 380 2.93 -21.52 24.89
N ILE A 381 2.45 -21.71 23.65
CA ILE A 381 2.27 -23.05 23.07
C ILE A 381 3.61 -23.78 22.96
N ILE A 382 4.65 -23.12 22.46
CA ILE A 382 5.96 -23.74 22.27
C ILE A 382 6.61 -24.08 23.61
N SER A 383 6.51 -23.21 24.62
CA SER A 383 7.03 -23.51 25.97
C SER A 383 6.31 -24.69 26.63
N LEU A 384 4.99 -24.78 26.51
CA LEU A 384 4.22 -25.95 26.97
C LEU A 384 4.57 -27.22 26.18
N LYS A 385 4.71 -27.09 24.86
CA LYS A 385 5.14 -28.19 23.99
C LYS A 385 6.50 -28.71 24.42
N ASN A 386 7.47 -27.83 24.70
CA ASN A 386 8.80 -28.20 25.15
C ASN A 386 8.78 -28.92 26.51
N CYS A 387 7.92 -28.50 27.44
CA CYS A 387 7.74 -29.22 28.71
C CYS A 387 7.27 -30.67 28.48
N ILE A 388 6.32 -30.87 27.57
CA ILE A 388 5.82 -32.22 27.24
C ILE A 388 6.89 -33.04 26.49
N ALA A 389 7.58 -32.43 25.53
CA ALA A 389 8.58 -33.11 24.71
C ALA A 389 9.88 -33.46 25.47
N GLN A 390 10.15 -32.80 26.58
CA GLN A 390 11.28 -33.09 27.48
C GLN A 390 10.94 -34.16 28.53
N ASP A 391 9.66 -34.43 28.77
CA ASP A 391 9.26 -35.51 29.67
C ASP A 391 9.58 -36.88 29.03
N PRO A 392 10.23 -37.82 29.75
CA PRO A 392 10.57 -39.14 29.22
C PRO A 392 9.39 -39.94 28.67
N ASN A 393 8.19 -39.72 29.22
CA ASN A 393 6.97 -40.41 28.81
C ASN A 393 6.20 -39.64 27.73
N GLY A 394 6.70 -38.46 27.29
CA GLY A 394 6.04 -37.62 26.30
C GLY A 394 4.68 -37.07 26.74
N CYS A 395 4.42 -37.03 28.05
CA CYS A 395 3.16 -36.57 28.63
C CYS A 395 3.37 -36.04 30.04
N ILE A 396 2.56 -35.05 30.45
CA ILE A 396 2.68 -34.43 31.77
C ILE A 396 1.32 -34.28 32.46
N PRO A 397 1.23 -34.47 33.78
CA PRO A 397 0.05 -34.11 34.55
C PRO A 397 -0.13 -32.59 34.61
N ILE A 398 -1.38 -32.12 34.70
CA ILE A 398 -1.67 -30.68 34.84
C ILE A 398 -0.97 -30.04 36.07
N SER A 399 -0.73 -30.82 37.12
CA SER A 399 -0.07 -30.37 38.35
C SER A 399 1.35 -29.84 38.10
N GLN A 400 2.06 -30.35 37.10
CA GLN A 400 3.42 -29.92 36.77
C GLN A 400 3.49 -28.52 36.12
N VAL A 401 2.41 -28.07 35.47
CA VAL A 401 2.38 -26.77 34.76
C VAL A 401 1.44 -25.76 35.39
N SER A 402 0.51 -26.19 36.25
CA SER A 402 -0.52 -25.32 36.84
C SER A 402 0.04 -24.14 37.65
N LYS A 403 1.17 -24.34 38.34
CA LYS A 403 1.85 -23.30 39.15
C LYS A 403 2.88 -22.48 38.37
N ARG A 404 3.20 -22.87 37.13
CA ARG A 404 4.25 -22.25 36.28
C ARG A 404 3.68 -21.28 35.25
N GLY A 405 2.47 -20.76 35.47
CA GLY A 405 1.75 -19.92 34.51
C GLY A 405 2.51 -18.69 34.03
N LEU A 406 3.13 -17.94 34.95
CA LEU A 406 3.92 -16.75 34.62
C LEU A 406 5.22 -17.09 33.87
N GLU A 407 5.91 -18.15 34.28
CA GLU A 407 7.14 -18.64 33.64
C GLU A 407 6.87 -19.06 32.19
N LEU A 408 5.74 -19.73 31.95
CA LEU A 408 5.33 -20.21 30.63
C LEU A 408 4.61 -19.14 29.78
N GLY A 409 4.46 -17.91 30.30
CA GLY A 409 3.80 -16.82 29.60
C GLY A 409 2.31 -17.06 29.31
N LEU A 410 1.61 -17.79 30.17
CA LEU A 410 0.22 -18.16 29.95
C LEU A 410 -0.74 -17.00 30.30
N PRO A 411 -1.63 -16.59 29.37
CA PRO A 411 -2.59 -15.50 29.62
C PRO A 411 -3.78 -15.96 30.50
N VAL A 412 -3.96 -17.26 30.67
CA VAL A 412 -5.03 -17.89 31.47
C VAL A 412 -4.46 -19.11 32.21
N LYS A 413 -5.25 -19.75 33.08
CA LYS A 413 -4.83 -20.98 33.79
C LYS A 413 -4.39 -22.06 32.80
N ALA A 414 -3.35 -22.83 33.14
CA ALA A 414 -2.74 -23.82 32.24
C ALA A 414 -3.75 -24.82 31.63
N ALA A 415 -4.65 -25.38 32.44
CA ALA A 415 -5.67 -26.32 31.96
C ALA A 415 -6.61 -25.66 30.94
N GLN A 416 -7.02 -24.43 31.22
CA GLN A 416 -7.89 -23.66 30.31
C GLN A 416 -7.15 -23.34 29.01
N PHE A 417 -5.86 -23.00 29.07
CA PHE A 417 -5.05 -22.72 27.89
C PHE A 417 -4.85 -23.97 27.02
N LEU A 418 -4.45 -25.10 27.61
CA LEU A 418 -4.25 -26.37 26.89
C LEU A 418 -5.51 -26.80 26.15
N ARG A 419 -6.69 -26.68 26.79
CA ARG A 419 -8.00 -27.00 26.18
C ARG A 419 -8.41 -26.07 25.04
N GLN A 420 -7.80 -24.89 24.89
CA GLN A 420 -8.03 -24.02 23.73
C GLN A 420 -7.37 -24.54 22.45
N TYR A 421 -6.42 -25.48 22.58
CA TYR A 421 -5.63 -25.98 21.46
C TYR A 421 -5.64 -27.52 21.34
N PRO A 422 -6.81 -28.16 21.20
CA PRO A 422 -6.94 -29.63 21.16
C PRO A 422 -6.24 -30.31 19.98
N THR A 423 -5.91 -29.58 18.89
CA THR A 423 -5.12 -30.13 17.78
C THR A 423 -3.63 -30.18 18.09
N ILE A 424 -3.18 -29.55 19.17
CA ILE A 424 -1.78 -29.54 19.62
C ILE A 424 -1.64 -30.40 20.88
N PHE A 425 -2.54 -30.21 21.85
CA PHE A 425 -2.52 -30.90 23.14
C PHE A 425 -3.69 -31.87 23.27
N GLY A 426 -3.40 -33.15 23.39
CA GLY A 426 -4.36 -34.20 23.70
C GLY A 426 -4.52 -34.39 25.20
N GLU A 427 -5.72 -34.16 25.72
CA GLU A 427 -6.08 -34.43 27.12
C GLU A 427 -6.49 -35.90 27.30
N PHE A 428 -6.02 -36.55 28.36
CA PHE A 428 -6.41 -37.89 28.77
C PHE A 428 -6.40 -38.02 30.30
N ILE A 429 -7.04 -39.05 30.84
CA ILE A 429 -7.03 -39.33 32.28
C ILE A 429 -5.74 -40.08 32.59
N GLY A 430 -4.90 -39.51 33.44
CA GLY A 430 -3.63 -40.14 33.79
C GLY A 430 -3.77 -41.28 34.78
N PRO A 431 -2.70 -42.08 34.94
CA PRO A 431 -2.70 -43.26 35.81
C PRO A 431 -2.77 -42.90 37.31
N GLN A 432 -2.51 -41.65 37.68
CA GLN A 432 -2.46 -41.21 39.07
C GLN A 432 -3.51 -40.12 39.36
N TYR A 433 -4.24 -40.30 40.45
CA TYR A 433 -5.15 -39.32 41.07
C TYR A 433 -6.32 -38.82 40.20
N ASN A 434 -6.66 -39.49 39.09
CA ASN A 434 -7.70 -39.08 38.14
C ASN A 434 -7.57 -37.63 37.65
N LEU A 435 -6.34 -37.08 37.67
CA LEU A 435 -6.06 -35.74 37.19
C LEU A 435 -5.92 -35.74 35.66
N PRO A 436 -6.20 -34.62 34.97
CA PRO A 436 -6.01 -34.53 33.53
C PRO A 436 -4.51 -34.46 33.21
N TRP A 437 -4.10 -35.31 32.27
CA TRP A 437 -2.77 -35.36 31.69
C TRP A 437 -2.82 -34.90 30.25
N TYR A 438 -1.71 -34.36 29.78
CA TYR A 438 -1.59 -33.78 28.45
C TYR A 438 -0.39 -34.39 27.73
N ARG A 439 -0.61 -34.76 26.46
CA ARG A 439 0.42 -35.19 25.52
C ARG A 439 0.31 -34.40 24.22
N LEU A 440 1.35 -34.42 23.40
CA LEU A 440 1.26 -33.84 22.06
C LEU A 440 0.41 -34.74 21.15
N THR A 441 -0.36 -34.13 20.26
CA THR A 441 -1.00 -34.85 19.15
C THR A 441 0.05 -35.33 18.15
N GLN A 442 -0.30 -36.33 17.33
CA GLN A 442 0.61 -36.86 16.32
C GLN A 442 1.11 -35.76 15.35
N GLU A 443 0.22 -34.88 14.91
CA GLU A 443 0.57 -33.73 14.05
C GLU A 443 1.56 -32.78 14.74
N ALA A 444 1.38 -32.50 16.04
CA ALA A 444 2.30 -31.66 16.80
C ALA A 444 3.66 -32.33 17.03
N VAL A 445 3.71 -33.65 17.22
CA VAL A 445 4.96 -34.42 17.32
C VAL A 445 5.75 -34.36 16.01
N GLU A 446 5.09 -34.43 14.86
CA GLU A 446 5.76 -34.32 13.56
C GLU A 446 6.37 -32.93 13.34
N ILE A 447 5.65 -31.88 13.72
CA ILE A 447 6.17 -30.51 13.67
C ILE A 447 7.35 -30.33 14.65
N ASP A 448 7.30 -30.90 15.86
CA ASP A 448 8.41 -30.88 16.82
C ASP A 448 9.66 -31.59 16.28
N ARG A 449 9.50 -32.75 15.63
CA ARG A 449 10.61 -33.46 14.99
C ARG A 449 11.24 -32.64 13.85
N GLU A 450 10.41 -31.99 13.02
CA GLU A 450 10.89 -31.08 11.97
C GLU A 450 11.64 -29.89 12.57
N GLU A 451 11.13 -29.31 13.66
CA GLU A 451 11.78 -28.21 14.37
C GLU A 451 13.16 -28.60 14.91
N LYS A 452 13.29 -29.78 15.52
CA LYS A 452 14.58 -30.29 16.04
C LYS A 452 15.61 -30.46 14.91
N ARG A 453 15.23 -31.08 13.80
CA ARG A 453 16.09 -31.22 12.61
C ARG A 453 16.51 -29.85 12.07
N LEU A 454 15.57 -28.92 12.01
CA LEU A 454 15.85 -27.57 11.53
C LEU A 454 16.88 -26.85 12.41
N PHE A 455 16.83 -27.02 13.73
CA PHE A 455 17.84 -26.46 14.63
C PHE A 455 19.23 -27.09 14.45
N GLU A 456 19.30 -28.36 14.07
CA GLU A 456 20.56 -29.01 13.69
C GLU A 456 21.10 -28.41 12.39
N ASP A 457 20.26 -28.31 11.35
CA ASP A 457 20.61 -27.77 10.03
C ASP A 457 21.03 -26.29 10.09
N CYS A 458 20.39 -25.48 10.94
CA CYS A 458 20.65 -24.04 11.04
C CYS A 458 21.59 -23.64 12.18
N ARG A 459 22.27 -24.60 12.82
CA ARG A 459 23.13 -24.36 13.99
C ARG A 459 24.15 -23.25 13.76
N ASP A 460 24.82 -23.24 12.61
CA ASP A 460 25.81 -22.21 12.28
C ASP A 460 25.18 -20.84 11.97
N ASP A 461 23.98 -20.81 11.40
CA ASP A 461 23.24 -19.55 11.22
C ASP A 461 22.85 -18.96 12.59
N LEU A 462 22.37 -19.78 13.53
CA LEU A 462 22.03 -19.37 14.89
C LEU A 462 23.25 -18.82 15.64
N LYS A 463 24.39 -19.50 15.56
CA LYS A 463 25.68 -19.02 16.09
C LYS A 463 26.05 -17.67 15.48
N ASN A 464 25.96 -17.54 14.16
CA ASN A 464 26.30 -16.28 13.47
C ASN A 464 25.33 -15.14 13.83
N ARG A 465 24.04 -15.40 14.01
CA ARG A 465 23.06 -14.42 14.48
C ARG A 465 23.39 -13.96 15.90
N MET A 466 23.70 -14.89 16.81
CA MET A 466 24.14 -14.59 18.16
C MET A 466 25.41 -13.72 18.15
N LYS A 467 26.41 -14.15 17.37
CA LYS A 467 27.69 -13.45 17.21
C LYS A 467 27.47 -11.99 16.78
N ARG A 468 26.66 -11.80 15.74
CA ARG A 468 26.28 -10.47 15.23
C ARG A 468 25.52 -9.64 16.26
N PHE A 469 24.57 -10.26 16.96
CA PHE A 469 23.81 -9.59 18.02
C PHE A 469 24.72 -9.05 19.12
N ILE A 470 25.69 -9.84 19.59
CA ILE A 470 26.66 -9.42 20.62
C ILE A 470 27.63 -8.37 20.08
N LEU A 471 28.14 -8.53 18.85
CA LEU A 471 29.12 -7.61 18.27
C LEU A 471 28.59 -6.20 18.01
N MET A 472 27.27 -6.02 17.89
CA MET A 472 26.68 -4.67 17.80
C MET A 472 26.62 -3.95 19.17
N SER A 473 26.85 -4.65 20.29
CA SER A 473 26.87 -4.04 21.62
C SER A 473 28.12 -3.19 21.83
N LYS A 474 28.03 -2.17 22.69
CA LYS A 474 29.12 -1.20 22.89
C LYS A 474 30.44 -1.86 23.32
N ARG A 475 30.37 -2.90 24.15
CA ARG A 475 31.53 -3.62 24.70
C ARG A 475 31.78 -4.96 24.03
N LYS A 476 31.08 -5.28 22.93
CA LYS A 476 31.08 -6.61 22.30
C LYS A 476 30.79 -7.74 23.30
N ALA A 477 29.99 -7.42 24.32
CA ALA A 477 29.60 -8.31 25.41
C ALA A 477 28.19 -7.97 25.90
N LEU A 478 27.38 -8.99 26.15
CA LEU A 478 26.00 -8.85 26.63
C LEU A 478 25.70 -9.78 27.81
N PRO A 479 24.93 -9.33 28.83
CA PRO A 479 24.51 -10.21 29.92
C PRO A 479 23.64 -11.36 29.40
N LEU A 480 23.77 -12.56 29.99
CA LEU A 480 23.01 -13.74 29.56
C LEU A 480 21.50 -13.50 29.62
N LYS A 481 21.01 -12.74 30.62
CA LYS A 481 19.60 -12.37 30.76
C LYS A 481 19.06 -11.56 29.57
N ILE A 482 19.89 -10.70 28.97
CA ILE A 482 19.50 -9.91 27.79
C ILE A 482 19.43 -10.80 26.56
N ILE A 483 20.39 -11.71 26.41
CA ILE A 483 20.40 -12.70 25.34
C ILE A 483 19.17 -13.62 25.46
N GLN A 484 18.88 -14.09 26.68
CA GLN A 484 17.71 -14.91 26.99
C GLN A 484 16.40 -14.21 26.59
N GLY A 485 16.26 -12.92 26.94
CA GLY A 485 15.09 -12.12 26.54
C GLY A 485 14.90 -11.98 25.03
N MET A 486 15.96 -12.22 24.23
CA MET A 486 15.94 -12.11 22.77
C MET A 486 15.91 -13.46 22.04
N GLN A 487 15.90 -14.60 22.76
CA GLN A 487 15.91 -15.95 22.17
C GLN A 487 14.80 -16.14 21.12
N TRP A 488 13.57 -15.73 21.46
CA TRP A 488 12.44 -15.82 20.52
C TRP A 488 12.69 -15.07 19.21
N TYR A 489 13.25 -13.86 19.30
CA TYR A 489 13.45 -13.01 18.13
C TYR A 489 14.59 -13.55 17.26
N LEU A 490 15.68 -13.99 17.89
CA LEU A 490 16.85 -14.58 17.22
C LEU A 490 16.59 -16.00 16.68
N GLY A 491 15.51 -16.65 17.12
CA GLY A 491 15.18 -18.02 16.71
C GLY A 491 15.97 -19.09 17.43
N LEU A 492 16.45 -18.79 18.64
CA LEU A 492 17.23 -19.71 19.45
C LEU A 492 16.31 -20.68 20.20
N PRO A 493 16.70 -21.97 20.31
CA PRO A 493 16.07 -22.91 21.24
C PRO A 493 16.06 -22.41 22.69
N GLU A 494 15.05 -22.78 23.49
CA GLU A 494 14.94 -22.38 24.91
C GLU A 494 16.12 -22.89 25.75
N ASP A 495 16.63 -24.07 25.43
CA ASP A 495 17.78 -24.72 26.04
C ASP A 495 19.13 -24.28 25.47
N PHE A 496 19.14 -23.41 24.45
CA PHE A 496 20.38 -22.99 23.78
C PHE A 496 21.43 -22.44 24.76
N LEU A 497 20.99 -21.64 25.74
CA LEU A 497 21.86 -21.04 26.76
C LEU A 497 22.19 -21.98 27.92
N ARG A 498 21.54 -23.15 28.03
CA ARG A 498 21.89 -24.18 29.02
C ARG A 498 23.04 -25.06 28.56
N CYS A 499 23.22 -25.17 27.24
CA CYS A 499 24.26 -26.00 26.62
C CYS A 499 25.29 -25.14 25.86
N LEU A 500 25.82 -24.09 26.49
CA LEU A 500 26.74 -23.13 25.83
C LEU A 500 27.99 -23.80 25.27
N GLU A 501 28.55 -24.79 25.96
CA GLU A 501 29.75 -25.52 25.55
C GLU A 501 29.57 -26.28 24.21
N VAL A 502 28.38 -26.82 23.98
CA VAL A 502 28.04 -27.55 22.74
C VAL A 502 27.61 -26.58 21.64
N ASN A 503 26.96 -25.49 22.03
CA ASN A 503 26.31 -24.56 21.11
C ASN A 503 27.21 -23.42 20.63
N LEU A 504 28.33 -23.15 21.30
CA LEU A 504 29.25 -22.06 20.97
C LEU A 504 30.64 -22.59 20.59
N ASP A 505 31.41 -21.77 19.87
CA ASP A 505 32.79 -22.05 19.49
C ASP A 505 33.78 -21.18 20.30
N SER A 506 35.07 -21.33 20.01
CA SER A 506 36.15 -20.58 20.66
C SER A 506 36.07 -19.05 20.47
N SER A 507 35.18 -18.55 19.62
CA SER A 507 35.00 -17.10 19.44
C SER A 507 34.13 -16.44 20.51
N PHE A 508 33.53 -17.24 21.40
CA PHE A 508 32.74 -16.76 22.54
C PHE A 508 33.51 -16.96 23.85
N ARG A 509 33.45 -15.97 24.73
CA ARG A 509 34.01 -16.06 26.08
C ARG A 509 32.97 -15.63 27.12
N LEU A 510 32.86 -16.40 28.19
CA LEU A 510 32.11 -15.97 29.38
C LEU A 510 32.92 -14.89 30.09
N VAL A 511 32.27 -13.77 30.40
CA VAL A 511 32.88 -12.62 31.05
C VAL A 511 31.97 -12.11 32.16
N GLU A 512 32.56 -11.53 33.19
CA GLU A 512 31.82 -10.75 34.17
C GLU A 512 31.58 -9.35 33.60
N ILE A 513 30.31 -8.92 33.59
CA ILE A 513 29.89 -7.60 33.11
C ILE A 513 29.52 -6.73 34.30
N ASP A 514 29.61 -5.40 34.14
CA ASP A 514 29.11 -4.40 35.11
C ASP A 514 27.81 -4.90 35.77
N ASP A 515 27.71 -4.69 37.09
CA ASP A 515 26.64 -5.17 37.96
C ASP A 515 26.80 -6.64 38.45
N GLY A 516 27.97 -7.28 38.26
CA GLY A 516 28.29 -8.63 38.78
C GLY A 516 27.59 -9.77 38.03
N LEU A 517 27.13 -9.51 36.80
CA LEU A 517 26.36 -10.45 36.00
C LEU A 517 27.26 -11.20 35.00
N THR A 518 27.08 -12.51 34.90
CA THR A 518 27.71 -13.30 33.85
C THR A 518 27.12 -12.93 32.48
N GLY A 519 28.01 -12.66 31.53
CA GLY A 519 27.66 -12.37 30.15
C GLY A 519 28.55 -13.09 29.16
N LEU A 520 28.25 -12.86 27.89
CA LEU A 520 28.93 -13.49 26.77
C LEU A 520 29.60 -12.41 25.91
N ALA A 521 30.91 -12.49 25.79
CA ALA A 521 31.73 -11.65 24.94
C ALA A 521 32.09 -12.38 23.65
N VAL A 522 32.28 -11.60 22.57
CA VAL A 522 32.66 -12.13 21.26
C VAL A 522 33.86 -11.36 20.71
N GLU A 523 34.84 -12.11 20.22
CA GLU A 523 35.93 -11.56 19.41
C GLU A 523 35.76 -11.99 17.94
N SER A 524 36.06 -11.05 17.03
CA SER A 524 36.01 -11.30 15.60
C SER A 524 37.09 -10.47 14.90
N GLU A 525 38.04 -11.15 14.29
CA GLU A 525 39.08 -10.54 13.46
C GLU A 525 38.56 -10.18 12.05
N LYS A 526 37.49 -10.85 11.61
CA LYS A 526 36.88 -10.63 10.29
C LYS A 526 35.95 -9.43 10.31
N LYS A 527 36.10 -8.53 9.33
CA LYS A 527 35.19 -7.38 9.10
C LYS A 527 33.78 -7.87 8.75
N ILE A 528 32.80 -7.51 9.58
CA ILE A 528 31.39 -7.86 9.37
C ILE A 528 30.67 -6.72 8.65
N PHE A 529 30.01 -7.06 7.55
CA PHE A 529 29.14 -6.12 6.83
C PHE A 529 27.71 -6.18 7.39
N SER A 530 27.09 -5.02 7.60
CA SER A 530 25.67 -4.91 7.94
C SER A 530 24.77 -5.35 6.77
N MET A 531 23.50 -5.62 7.03
CA MET A 531 22.51 -5.95 6.00
C MET A 531 22.37 -4.81 5.01
N VAL A 532 22.36 -3.56 5.49
CA VAL A 532 22.37 -2.35 4.63
C VAL A 532 23.59 -2.35 3.70
N GLN A 533 24.78 -2.73 4.18
CA GLN A 533 26.00 -2.84 3.37
C GLN A 533 26.03 -4.07 2.45
N ARG A 534 25.38 -5.18 2.83
CA ARG A 534 25.23 -6.35 1.95
C ARG A 534 24.24 -6.05 0.82
N ASN A 535 23.16 -5.36 1.14
CA ASN A 535 22.14 -4.96 0.18
C ASN A 535 22.63 -3.88 -0.78
N SER A 536 23.52 -2.99 -0.36
CA SER A 536 24.15 -2.04 -1.29
C SER A 536 24.99 -2.71 -2.38
N LYS A 537 25.45 -3.95 -2.16
CA LYS A 537 26.16 -4.77 -3.16
C LYS A 537 25.22 -5.63 -4.03
N LYS A 538 23.95 -5.81 -3.64
CA LYS A 538 22.91 -6.49 -4.44
C LYS A 538 22.20 -5.46 -5.32
N ARG A 539 22.23 -5.62 -6.65
CA ARG A 539 21.62 -4.65 -7.59
C ARG A 539 20.09 -4.60 -7.38
N GLY A 540 19.54 -3.40 -7.20
CA GLY A 540 18.08 -3.18 -7.12
C GLY A 540 17.57 -2.22 -6.04
N PHE A 541 18.42 -1.40 -5.42
CA PHE A 541 18.04 -0.50 -4.33
C PHE A 541 18.33 0.97 -4.69
N GLU A 542 17.42 1.62 -5.42
CA GLU A 542 17.84 2.73 -6.30
C GLU A 542 17.38 4.16 -5.98
N ASP A 543 16.51 4.44 -5.00
CA ASP A 543 16.19 5.85 -4.68
C ASP A 543 16.51 6.24 -3.23
N TRP A 544 15.97 5.50 -2.25
CA TRP A 544 16.24 5.80 -0.84
C TRP A 544 17.69 5.55 -0.41
N LEU A 545 18.35 4.48 -0.91
CA LEU A 545 19.76 4.24 -0.60
C LEU A 545 20.61 5.43 -1.03
N ARG A 546 20.29 6.04 -2.17
CA ARG A 546 21.03 7.19 -2.69
C ARG A 546 20.87 8.41 -1.79
N GLU A 547 19.69 8.63 -1.19
CA GLU A 547 19.49 9.69 -0.20
C GLU A 547 20.11 9.37 1.16
N PHE A 548 19.95 8.14 1.65
CA PHE A 548 20.59 7.65 2.88
C PHE A 548 22.11 7.67 2.77
N GLN A 549 22.69 7.35 1.60
CA GLN A 549 24.14 7.35 1.33
C GLN A 549 24.76 8.75 1.16
N LYS A 550 23.99 9.84 1.13
CA LYS A 550 24.57 11.21 1.05
C LYS A 550 25.41 11.57 2.27
N LEU A 551 25.13 10.96 3.43
CA LEU A 551 25.95 11.04 4.63
C LEU A 551 26.88 9.81 4.73
N PRO A 552 28.02 9.87 5.44
CA PRO A 552 28.78 8.67 5.79
C PRO A 552 27.89 7.65 6.53
N TYR A 553 28.00 6.35 6.22
CA TYR A 553 27.30 5.29 6.95
C TYR A 553 28.29 4.61 7.90
N VAL A 554 28.06 4.74 9.21
CA VAL A 554 28.83 4.03 10.23
C VAL A 554 28.16 2.68 10.49
N SER A 555 28.92 1.60 10.35
CA SER A 555 28.40 0.25 10.54
C SER A 555 27.95 0.03 12.00
N PRO A 556 26.89 -0.75 12.26
CA PRO A 556 26.51 -1.16 13.61
C PRO A 556 27.60 -1.89 14.40
N TYR A 557 28.62 -2.41 13.71
CA TYR A 557 29.76 -3.14 14.27
C TYR A 557 31.01 -2.28 14.48
N GLU A 558 31.00 -1.04 14.00
CA GLU A 558 32.14 -0.11 14.11
C GLU A 558 32.00 0.75 15.38
N ASP A 559 33.14 1.25 15.88
CA ASP A 559 33.13 2.19 17.00
C ASP A 559 32.40 3.47 16.59
N PHE A 560 31.56 3.95 17.51
CA PHE A 560 30.65 5.09 17.31
C PHE A 560 30.81 6.12 18.42
N SER A 561 31.82 5.98 19.27
CA SER A 561 32.09 6.89 20.39
C SER A 561 32.32 8.34 19.94
N HIS A 562 32.70 8.54 18.67
CA HIS A 562 32.92 9.85 18.04
C HIS A 562 31.63 10.52 17.53
N LEU A 563 30.49 9.82 17.52
CA LEU A 563 29.23 10.36 16.99
C LEU A 563 28.43 11.09 18.06
N ALA A 564 27.96 12.30 17.73
CA ALA A 564 26.98 13.01 18.55
C ALA A 564 25.64 12.24 18.55
N PRO A 565 25.08 11.88 19.72
CA PRO A 565 23.83 11.10 19.82
C PRO A 565 22.62 11.75 19.15
N ASP A 566 22.57 13.08 19.10
CA ASP A 566 21.47 13.87 18.56
C ASP A 566 21.76 14.44 17.16
N GLY A 567 22.91 14.13 16.57
CA GLY A 567 23.27 14.57 15.21
C GLY A 567 22.70 13.66 14.12
N ASP A 568 22.59 14.16 12.89
CA ASP A 568 22.04 13.40 11.75
C ASP A 568 22.81 12.08 11.49
N MET A 569 24.12 12.06 11.70
CA MET A 569 24.93 10.84 11.61
C MET A 569 24.62 9.83 12.73
N GLY A 570 24.30 10.33 13.93
CA GLY A 570 23.88 9.52 15.07
C GLY A 570 22.51 8.86 14.82
N GLU A 571 21.52 9.64 14.38
CA GLU A 571 20.19 9.13 13.99
C GLU A 571 20.33 8.09 12.85
N LYS A 572 21.14 8.40 11.83
CA LYS A 572 21.41 7.49 10.72
C LYS A 572 22.01 6.16 11.18
N ARG A 573 22.96 6.19 12.13
CA ARG A 573 23.52 4.98 12.74
C ARG A 573 22.44 4.21 13.49
N VAL A 574 21.63 4.87 14.32
CA VAL A 574 20.56 4.24 15.09
C VAL A 574 19.58 3.51 14.17
N VAL A 575 19.19 4.16 13.08
CA VAL A 575 18.35 3.57 12.03
C VAL A 575 19.02 2.35 11.39
N GLY A 576 20.31 2.46 11.03
CA GLY A 576 21.10 1.35 10.48
C GLY A 576 21.24 0.17 11.45
N PHE A 577 21.39 0.45 12.74
CA PHE A 577 21.41 -0.54 13.81
C PHE A 577 20.05 -1.23 13.96
N LEU A 578 18.95 -0.47 13.98
CA LEU A 578 17.60 -1.03 14.10
C LEU A 578 17.23 -1.89 12.89
N HIS A 579 17.62 -1.46 11.69
CA HIS A 579 17.49 -2.25 10.46
C HIS A 579 18.25 -3.57 10.59
N GLU A 580 19.53 -3.51 10.98
CA GLU A 580 20.38 -4.67 11.15
C GLU A 580 19.82 -5.64 12.19
N LEU A 581 19.42 -5.12 13.36
CA LEU A 581 18.86 -5.90 14.44
C LEU A 581 17.58 -6.63 14.02
N LEU A 582 16.62 -5.92 13.40
CA LEU A 582 15.40 -6.54 12.90
C LEU A 582 15.69 -7.53 11.77
N SER A 583 16.73 -7.31 10.96
CA SER A 583 17.13 -8.29 9.92
C SER A 583 17.62 -9.62 10.51
N LEU A 584 18.18 -9.60 11.73
CA LEU A 584 18.58 -10.82 12.45
C LEU A 584 17.38 -11.58 13.03
N PHE A 585 16.21 -10.96 13.13
CA PHE A 585 15.06 -11.61 13.74
C PHE A 585 14.30 -12.49 12.74
N VAL A 586 13.81 -13.63 13.22
CA VAL A 586 13.08 -14.64 12.42
C VAL A 586 11.88 -14.05 11.68
N GLU A 587 11.18 -13.12 12.33
CA GLU A 587 9.96 -12.48 11.80
C GLU A 587 10.21 -11.06 11.28
N HIS A 588 11.46 -10.60 11.30
CA HIS A 588 11.84 -9.22 10.96
C HIS A 588 11.01 -8.15 11.68
N SER A 589 10.60 -8.45 12.90
CA SER A 589 9.76 -7.61 13.73
C SER A 589 10.04 -7.86 15.21
N ALA A 590 9.75 -6.85 16.03
CA ALA A 590 9.84 -6.96 17.48
C ALA A 590 8.91 -5.97 18.17
N GLU A 591 8.50 -6.32 19.39
CA GLU A 591 7.72 -5.42 20.23
C GLU A 591 8.60 -4.24 20.67
N ARG A 592 8.07 -3.01 20.58
CA ARG A 592 8.79 -1.77 20.93
C ARG A 592 9.37 -1.83 22.35
N LYS A 593 8.65 -2.41 23.32
CA LYS A 593 9.14 -2.58 24.70
C LYS A 593 10.41 -3.45 24.76
N GLN A 594 10.51 -4.49 23.94
CA GLN A 594 11.66 -5.39 23.91
C GLN A 594 12.89 -4.67 23.32
N LEU A 595 12.70 -3.88 22.26
CA LEU A 595 13.76 -3.05 21.70
C LEU A 595 14.25 -1.98 22.68
N LEU A 596 13.36 -1.43 23.52
CA LEU A 596 13.73 -0.45 24.55
C LEU A 596 14.58 -1.06 25.67
N CYS A 597 14.38 -2.33 26.02
CA CYS A 597 15.22 -3.05 26.99
C CYS A 597 16.69 -3.15 26.53
N LEU A 598 16.94 -3.05 25.22
CA LEU A 598 18.29 -3.12 24.64
C LEU A 598 19.04 -1.77 24.72
N LYS A 599 18.36 -0.67 25.05
CA LYS A 599 18.91 0.69 24.99
C LYS A 599 20.25 0.84 25.73
N LYS A 600 20.34 0.38 26.99
CA LYS A 600 21.56 0.48 27.84
C LYS A 600 22.75 -0.23 27.18
N HIS A 601 22.53 -1.45 26.69
CA HIS A 601 23.61 -2.33 26.24
C HIS A 601 24.16 -1.99 24.85
N PHE A 602 23.32 -1.38 24.00
CA PHE A 602 23.68 -1.00 22.64
C PHE A 602 24.02 0.50 22.48
N GLY A 603 23.99 1.27 23.57
CA GLY A 603 24.30 2.70 23.56
C GLY A 603 23.33 3.52 22.71
N LEU A 604 22.04 3.18 22.76
CA LEU A 604 21.00 3.87 21.98
C LEU A 604 20.50 5.14 22.70
N PRO A 605 20.13 6.20 21.95
CA PRO A 605 19.70 7.47 22.55
C PRO A 605 18.36 7.35 23.29
N GLN A 606 18.06 8.32 24.15
CA GLN A 606 16.82 8.42 24.93
C GLN A 606 15.56 8.23 24.06
N ASN A 607 15.59 8.84 22.88
CA ASN A 607 14.47 8.92 21.97
C ASN A 607 14.57 7.94 20.79
N VAL A 608 15.26 6.80 20.97
CA VAL A 608 15.41 5.77 19.91
C VAL A 608 14.09 5.35 19.26
N HIS A 609 12.99 5.42 20.00
CA HIS A 609 11.67 5.09 19.48
C HIS A 609 11.17 6.05 18.39
N LYS A 610 11.64 7.31 18.38
CA LYS A 610 11.30 8.30 17.35
C LYS A 610 11.86 7.92 15.98
N ALA A 611 12.96 7.13 15.94
CA ALA A 611 13.52 6.64 14.68
C ALA A 611 12.49 5.82 13.88
N PHE A 612 11.61 5.06 14.55
CA PHE A 612 10.55 4.31 13.86
C PHE A 612 9.47 5.21 13.26
N GLU A 613 9.20 6.35 13.89
CA GLU A 613 8.17 7.33 13.47
C GLU A 613 8.70 8.26 12.38
N ARG A 614 9.99 8.64 12.44
CA ARG A 614 10.70 9.47 11.46
C ARG A 614 11.06 8.73 10.18
N HIS A 615 11.17 7.39 10.24
CA HIS A 615 11.52 6.56 9.09
C HIS A 615 10.45 5.53 8.69
N PRO A 616 9.21 5.97 8.36
CA PRO A 616 8.10 5.08 8.05
C PRO A 616 8.25 4.36 6.70
N HIS A 617 9.25 4.70 5.89
CA HIS A 617 9.59 3.97 4.66
C HIS A 617 10.37 2.68 4.96
N MET A 618 11.12 2.61 6.08
CA MET A 618 11.83 1.40 6.53
C MET A 618 11.00 0.59 7.52
N PHE A 619 10.38 1.26 8.47
CA PHE A 619 9.69 0.63 9.58
C PHE A 619 8.18 0.84 9.46
N TYR A 620 7.42 -0.19 9.82
CA TYR A 620 6.00 -0.08 10.07
C TYR A 620 5.74 -0.30 11.56
N LEU A 621 4.94 0.58 12.17
CA LEU A 621 4.48 0.42 13.54
C LEU A 621 3.07 -0.19 13.52
N SER A 622 2.93 -1.43 13.98
CA SER A 622 1.61 -2.06 14.15
C SER A 622 1.14 -1.88 15.59
N LEU A 623 -0.06 -1.32 15.76
CA LEU A 623 -0.74 -1.17 17.04
C LEU A 623 -1.85 -2.20 17.13
N ARG A 624 -1.51 -3.40 17.62
CA ARG A 624 -2.45 -4.53 17.78
C ARG A 624 -2.29 -5.17 19.14
N ASN A 625 -3.38 -5.72 19.66
CA ASN A 625 -3.41 -6.41 20.96
C ASN A 625 -2.86 -5.55 22.12
N LYS A 626 -3.07 -4.22 22.09
CA LYS A 626 -2.48 -3.25 23.05
C LYS A 626 -0.94 -3.23 23.07
N THR A 627 -0.30 -3.80 22.06
CA THR A 627 1.15 -3.78 21.87
C THR A 627 1.52 -2.95 20.64
N CYS A 628 2.69 -2.30 20.70
CA CYS A 628 3.29 -1.61 19.56
C CYS A 628 4.43 -2.48 19.03
N THR A 629 4.26 -3.03 17.83
CA THR A 629 5.24 -3.92 17.19
C THR A 629 5.85 -3.22 15.99
N VAL A 630 7.17 -3.15 15.97
CA VAL A 630 7.94 -2.61 14.85
C VAL A 630 8.19 -3.72 13.84
N ILE A 631 7.88 -3.47 12.57
CA ILE A 631 8.07 -4.41 11.46
C ILE A 631 9.01 -3.77 10.43
N LEU A 632 10.04 -4.50 10.01
CA LEU A 632 10.92 -4.09 8.93
C LEU A 632 10.24 -4.36 7.58
N LYS A 633 9.89 -3.30 6.85
CA LYS A 633 9.12 -3.38 5.59
C LYS A 633 9.85 -4.15 4.49
N GLU A 634 11.17 -4.01 4.43
CA GLU A 634 12.01 -4.65 3.42
C GLU A 634 11.83 -6.18 3.37
N ALA A 635 11.72 -6.83 4.54
CA ALA A 635 11.55 -8.28 4.64
C ALA A 635 10.25 -8.83 4.03
N TYR A 636 9.30 -7.94 3.77
CA TYR A 636 7.97 -8.28 3.25
C TYR A 636 7.69 -7.65 1.88
N SER A 637 8.72 -7.11 1.21
CA SER A 637 8.61 -6.50 -0.12
C SER A 637 9.05 -7.48 -1.23
N ASP A 638 8.23 -7.65 -2.28
CA ASP A 638 8.42 -8.67 -3.33
C ASP A 638 9.72 -8.55 -4.15
N LYS A 639 10.39 -7.37 -4.14
CA LYS A 639 11.58 -7.08 -4.97
C LYS A 639 12.91 -7.27 -4.23
N THR A 640 12.91 -7.27 -2.90
CA THR A 640 14.11 -7.18 -2.04
C THR A 640 13.96 -7.98 -0.75
N ALA A 641 13.10 -9.00 -0.72
CA ALA A 641 12.80 -9.71 0.51
C ALA A 641 14.07 -10.30 1.14
N ILE A 642 14.36 -9.87 2.37
CA ILE A 642 15.38 -10.51 3.21
C ILE A 642 15.04 -12.00 3.28
N GLU A 643 16.07 -12.84 3.14
CA GLU A 643 15.91 -14.29 3.21
C GLU A 643 15.25 -14.67 4.55
N ARG A 644 14.11 -15.36 4.44
CA ARG A 644 13.31 -15.71 5.61
C ARG A 644 13.93 -16.91 6.30
N HIS A 645 14.12 -16.79 7.61
CA HIS A 645 14.63 -17.88 8.42
C HIS A 645 13.69 -19.10 8.34
N PRO A 646 14.21 -20.33 8.17
CA PRO A 646 13.39 -21.52 7.94
C PRO A 646 12.42 -21.81 9.10
N LEU A 647 12.78 -21.44 10.34
CA LEU A 647 11.92 -21.55 11.53
C LEU A 647 10.55 -20.86 11.35
N LEU A 648 10.46 -19.85 10.49
CA LEU A 648 9.18 -19.21 10.18
C LEU A 648 8.16 -20.19 9.58
N ARG A 649 8.61 -21.22 8.84
CA ARG A 649 7.75 -22.27 8.28
C ARG A 649 7.15 -23.13 9.39
N VAL A 650 7.96 -23.51 10.38
CA VAL A 650 7.53 -24.27 11.56
C VAL A 650 6.51 -23.47 12.38
N ARG A 651 6.79 -22.19 12.66
CA ARG A 651 5.84 -21.29 13.34
C ARG A 651 4.49 -21.21 12.62
N LYS A 652 4.49 -21.14 11.28
CA LYS A 652 3.26 -21.14 10.47
C LYS A 652 2.48 -22.45 10.59
N LYS A 653 3.15 -23.60 10.69
CA LYS A 653 2.48 -24.90 10.91
C LYS A 653 1.78 -24.95 12.27
N TYR A 654 2.43 -24.50 13.34
CA TYR A 654 1.76 -24.37 14.65
C TYR A 654 0.57 -23.39 14.60
N ILE A 655 0.71 -22.26 13.90
CA ILE A 655 -0.40 -21.31 13.73
C ILE A 655 -1.58 -21.93 12.98
N LYS A 656 -1.32 -22.83 12.03
CA LYS A 656 -2.36 -23.61 11.33
C LYS A 656 -3.11 -24.49 12.33
N LEU A 657 -2.40 -25.27 13.15
CA LEU A 657 -3.02 -26.07 14.22
C LEU A 657 -3.83 -25.20 15.18
N MET A 658 -3.32 -24.03 15.58
CA MET A 658 -4.06 -23.08 16.43
C MET A 658 -5.40 -22.63 15.79
N LYS A 659 -5.46 -22.50 14.46
CA LYS A 659 -6.71 -22.15 13.76
C LYS A 659 -7.69 -23.31 13.74
N GLU A 660 -7.21 -24.51 13.44
CA GLU A 660 -8.01 -25.73 13.40
C GLU A 660 -8.61 -26.02 14.78
N SER A 661 -7.82 -25.87 15.84
CA SER A 661 -8.30 -25.91 17.23
C SER A 661 -9.48 -24.94 17.49
N LYS A 662 -9.39 -23.68 17.04
CA LYS A 662 -10.49 -22.72 17.16
C LYS A 662 -11.73 -23.14 16.38
N LEU A 663 -11.57 -23.74 15.20
CA LEU A 663 -12.68 -24.24 14.39
C LEU A 663 -13.38 -25.43 15.07
N ILE A 664 -12.62 -26.37 15.63
CA ILE A 664 -13.15 -27.51 16.38
C ILE A 664 -13.98 -27.04 17.57
N LEU A 665 -13.45 -26.10 18.37
CA LEU A 665 -14.16 -25.58 19.52
C LEU A 665 -15.42 -24.80 19.14
N LYS A 666 -15.39 -24.03 18.03
CA LYS A 666 -16.57 -23.35 17.50
C LYS A 666 -17.65 -24.35 17.07
N ASN A 667 -17.27 -25.42 16.38
CA ASN A 667 -18.21 -26.46 15.95
C ASN A 667 -18.81 -27.21 17.14
N ARG A 668 -18.02 -27.50 18.19
CA ARG A 668 -18.51 -28.09 19.45
C ARG A 668 -19.48 -27.16 20.19
N SER A 669 -19.21 -25.85 20.20
CA SER A 669 -20.13 -24.87 20.78
C SER A 669 -21.46 -24.82 20.03
N LEU A 670 -21.42 -24.88 18.69
CA LEU A 670 -22.63 -24.92 17.86
C LEU A 670 -23.39 -26.22 18.06
N SER A 671 -22.71 -27.38 18.04
CA SER A 671 -23.36 -28.68 18.29
C SER A 671 -24.00 -28.73 19.68
N ASN A 672 -23.33 -28.19 20.70
CA ASN A 672 -23.89 -28.14 22.05
C ASN A 672 -25.11 -27.20 22.15
N GLN A 673 -25.15 -26.08 21.41
CA GLN A 673 -26.34 -25.22 21.31
C GLN A 673 -27.52 -25.91 20.61
N PHE A 674 -27.26 -26.75 19.58
CA PHE A 674 -28.31 -27.54 18.94
C PHE A 674 -28.83 -28.67 19.83
N VAL A 675 -27.98 -29.27 20.66
CA VAL A 675 -28.39 -30.29 21.65
C VAL A 675 -29.18 -29.66 22.81
N ASP A 676 -28.88 -28.43 23.22
CA ASP A 676 -29.63 -27.71 24.27
C ASP A 676 -31.02 -27.24 23.78
N CYS A 677 -31.14 -26.86 22.50
CA CYS A 677 -32.43 -26.53 21.87
C CYS A 677 -33.33 -27.77 21.67
N GLY A 678 -32.74 -28.96 21.61
CA GLY A 678 -33.47 -30.24 21.58
C GLY A 678 -33.96 -30.72 22.95
N LYS A 679 -33.45 -30.14 24.05
CA LYS A 679 -33.84 -30.52 25.43
C LYS A 679 -34.90 -29.62 26.05
N THR A 680 -35.22 -28.46 25.45
CA THR A 680 -36.29 -27.56 25.92
C THR A 680 -37.63 -27.76 25.20
N LYS A 681 -37.80 -28.85 24.44
CA LYS A 681 -39.02 -29.17 23.69
C LYS A 681 -39.76 -30.44 24.11
N LEU A 682 -39.51 -30.93 25.33
CA LEU A 682 -40.12 -32.16 25.85
C LEU A 682 -40.86 -32.02 27.20
N ASP A 683 -41.19 -30.82 27.66
CA ASP A 683 -41.92 -30.64 28.94
C ASP A 683 -43.18 -29.76 28.85
N LEU A 684 -43.86 -29.74 27.70
CA LEU A 684 -45.20 -29.16 27.59
C LEU A 684 -46.02 -29.97 26.57
N ASP A 685 -46.70 -31.01 27.05
CA ASP A 685 -48.04 -31.42 26.61
C ASP A 685 -48.41 -32.76 27.28
N GLY A 686 -48.77 -32.67 28.55
CA GLY A 686 -49.34 -33.76 29.33
C GLY A 686 -50.74 -33.41 29.80
N PHE A 687 -51.70 -33.25 28.88
CA PHE A 687 -53.14 -33.29 29.20
C PHE A 687 -53.99 -33.80 28.03
N CYS A 688 -54.72 -34.89 28.30
CA CYS A 688 -55.93 -35.38 27.63
C CYS A 688 -55.84 -35.87 26.17
N ARG A 689 -56.04 -37.18 25.94
CA ARG A 689 -57.39 -37.74 25.68
C ARG A 689 -57.41 -39.26 25.60
N ILE A 690 -58.46 -39.77 26.22
CA ILE A 690 -58.93 -41.16 26.33
C ILE A 690 -59.22 -41.73 24.94
N GLY A 691 -58.83 -42.99 24.75
CA GLY A 691 -58.95 -43.73 23.51
C GLY A 691 -60.37 -44.22 23.19
N ASP A 692 -60.56 -44.53 21.91
CA ASP A 692 -61.68 -45.30 21.40
C ASP A 692 -61.11 -46.50 20.64
N LYS A 693 -61.38 -47.69 21.18
CA LYS A 693 -61.04 -49.00 20.60
C LYS A 693 -62.09 -49.37 19.55
N ARG A 694 -61.65 -49.97 18.44
CA ARG A 694 -62.49 -50.85 17.61
C ARG A 694 -61.75 -52.14 17.32
N ASP A 695 -62.24 -53.18 17.98
CA ASP A 695 -62.50 -54.55 17.56
C ASP A 695 -61.59 -55.23 16.52
N GLY A 696 -61.05 -56.37 16.94
CA GLY A 696 -60.50 -57.43 16.10
C GLY A 696 -60.29 -58.66 16.97
N SER A 697 -61.26 -59.57 16.92
CA SER A 697 -61.43 -60.77 17.74
C SER A 697 -60.47 -61.92 17.42
N CYS A 698 -60.45 -62.86 18.37
CA CYS A 698 -60.21 -64.31 18.27
C CYS A 698 -58.79 -64.87 18.41
N SER A 699 -58.57 -65.46 19.60
CA SER A 699 -58.13 -66.86 19.88
C SER A 699 -56.92 -67.40 19.11
N LEU A 700 -55.85 -67.86 19.75
CA LEU A 700 -55.72 -68.80 20.88
C LEU A 700 -54.45 -68.52 21.69
#